data_AF-A0A0U1KU07-F1
#
_entry.id   AF-A0A0U1KU07-F1
#
_cell.length_a   1.000
_cell.length_b   1.000
_cell.length_c   1.000
_cell.angle_alpha   90.00
_cell.angle_beta   90.00
_cell.angle_gamma   90.00
#
_symmetry.space_group_name_H-M   'P 1'
#
loop_
_entity.id
_entity.type
_entity.pdbx_description
1 polymer ?
#
loop_
_entity_poly.entity_id
_entity_poly.type
_entity_poly.pdbx_seq_one_letter_code
_entity_poly.pdbx_strand_id
1 'polypeptide(L)'
;MLLTVSIIIGSLVASSVSMAANAYFSKTLASLVGDYGEYDLVIQVREEMKDDTAMQVNKIVTEVFPGGTVSQGPTVTGKSFFYVTLPDQYKTKEIYENLSKTFGSIPGGGSVGMMTEPRLNIRGVPDGAKNMLIERIMQMEGVRFAFRDGSSVGVILTSLDKSSAVSNSIKNILKDYQVIEITFPVGSEPANPVRLGEGISEAMQKDLHLEYAQNVSIDGKNDDMTYMVSTMIELKRFLSAYASQVTLTPAAGTKLAKGDIVVFQGQAAQLPQAGQVPEKSNVIVEITAALANGIAEGRITQGDASKLGNTPGYKLEKEVVGAQTAIATYKNPRQELGNALGETGKLVGQIPGFAQDAKSLSGIALGALDNYDGSVNALAGTLSSLQVAGGTIQAATSALAGIDTRGIRYQLDSSSRNIGGLVTSLQVVKLLNGDVNSTISTLTGAQQNLGSLSSSLASLDSVAANARQAKSAIDNIVANGETTLGTLRAFDAQRAKRGLADANVRLNGLQEINVPMITAQVQYLASAVPNLKDDEISHSVTLLDKFIAGQVIPGARIQILTTSSIGTEAVAPIVYAQAGHNNVSLYSTALGVIEPNARGELYQVLNEVRGVLAGMTAIIITILFLGLDHTAIMTVIRRKRLAKKLPATGWRKVAKRMTGAFTAPERRYGMGVGAVMLTAMFILAGGGIPYLPWIGVPIIGALLGLLVAAYTEKISPVAGEEVMAGEALGLSLDEVMREIVIPSGRPGLMQKLNQRKVKFK
;
A
#
# COMPACT_ATOMS: atom_id res chain seq x y z
N MET A 1 -57.65 14.35 -41.28
CA MET A 1 -57.21 13.59 -42.47
C MET A 1 -56.14 14.31 -43.28
N LEU A 2 -56.34 15.57 -43.70
CA LEU A 2 -55.30 16.32 -44.41
C LEU A 2 -53.97 16.42 -43.63
N LEU A 3 -54.06 16.82 -42.35
CA LEU A 3 -52.88 16.98 -41.48
C LEU A 3 -52.11 15.66 -41.30
N THR A 4 -52.82 14.55 -41.11
CA THR A 4 -52.20 13.22 -40.97
C THR A 4 -51.55 12.75 -42.27
N VAL A 5 -52.20 12.96 -43.42
CA VAL A 5 -51.63 12.63 -44.74
C VAL A 5 -50.41 13.49 -45.05
N SER A 6 -50.47 14.78 -44.72
CA SER A 6 -49.36 15.73 -44.91
C SER A 6 -48.16 15.33 -44.05
N ILE A 7 -48.38 14.96 -42.79
CA ILE A 7 -47.32 14.46 -41.90
C ILE A 7 -46.68 13.20 -42.47
N ILE A 8 -47.46 12.20 -42.90
CA ILE A 8 -46.93 10.94 -43.43
C ILE A 8 -46.12 11.17 -44.71
N ILE A 9 -46.67 11.92 -45.67
CA ILE A 9 -45.97 12.22 -46.93
C ILE A 9 -44.72 13.05 -46.63
N GLY A 10 -44.83 14.06 -45.77
CA GLY A 10 -43.73 14.93 -45.43
C GLY A 10 -42.60 14.24 -44.68
N SER A 11 -42.91 13.36 -43.74
CA SER A 11 -41.90 12.54 -43.05
C SER A 11 -41.24 11.56 -44.00
N LEU A 12 -41.99 10.97 -44.93
CA LEU A 12 -41.45 10.03 -45.91
C LEU A 12 -40.51 10.75 -46.89
N VAL A 13 -40.89 11.92 -47.39
CA VAL A 13 -40.02 12.72 -48.27
C VAL A 13 -38.79 13.21 -47.50
N ALA A 14 -38.94 13.76 -46.28
CA ALA A 14 -37.80 14.20 -45.46
C ALA A 14 -36.83 13.06 -45.14
N SER A 15 -37.35 11.89 -44.78
CA SER A 15 -36.55 10.67 -44.57
C SER A 15 -35.86 10.21 -45.85
N SER A 16 -36.56 10.23 -46.99
CA SER A 16 -35.98 9.80 -48.28
C SER A 16 -34.85 10.70 -48.77
N VAL A 17 -34.99 12.02 -48.64
CA VAL A 17 -33.95 13.00 -49.02
C VAL A 17 -32.72 12.83 -48.12
N SER A 18 -32.96 12.71 -46.82
CA SER A 18 -31.90 12.48 -45.82
C SER A 18 -31.17 11.15 -46.05
N MET A 19 -31.91 10.07 -46.33
CA MET A 19 -31.35 8.75 -46.61
C MET A 19 -30.58 8.72 -47.93
N ALA A 20 -31.07 9.38 -48.99
CA ALA A 20 -30.39 9.47 -50.27
C ALA A 20 -29.06 10.24 -50.16
N ALA A 21 -29.08 11.37 -49.44
CA ALA A 21 -27.86 12.14 -49.17
C ALA A 21 -26.86 11.33 -48.33
N ASN A 22 -27.34 10.68 -47.25
CA ASN A 22 -26.49 9.82 -46.43
C ASN A 22 -25.89 8.67 -47.24
N ALA A 23 -26.67 7.98 -48.06
CA ALA A 23 -26.19 6.89 -48.90
C ALA A 23 -25.14 7.37 -49.92
N TYR A 24 -25.33 8.56 -50.51
CA TYR A 24 -24.35 9.16 -51.41
C TYR A 24 -23.02 9.46 -50.70
N PHE A 25 -23.07 10.09 -49.53
CA PHE A 25 -21.86 10.40 -48.76
C PHE A 25 -21.18 9.16 -48.18
N SER A 26 -21.95 8.21 -47.62
CA SER A 26 -21.43 6.93 -47.13
C SER A 26 -20.75 6.14 -48.25
N LYS A 27 -21.36 6.04 -49.44
CA LYS A 27 -20.75 5.33 -50.57
C LYS A 27 -19.49 6.01 -51.08
N THR A 28 -19.46 7.35 -51.10
CA THR A 28 -18.27 8.12 -51.49
C THR A 28 -17.15 7.91 -50.47
N LEU A 29 -17.46 7.97 -49.17
CA LEU A 29 -16.50 7.74 -48.11
C LEU A 29 -15.98 6.30 -48.10
N ALA A 30 -16.87 5.32 -48.23
CA ALA A 30 -16.52 3.90 -48.33
C ALA A 30 -15.62 3.61 -49.53
N SER A 31 -15.86 4.25 -50.68
CA SER A 31 -15.00 4.10 -51.86
C SER A 31 -13.59 4.64 -51.68
N LEU A 32 -13.39 5.57 -50.72
CA LEU A 32 -12.10 6.19 -50.43
C LEU A 32 -11.37 5.51 -49.26
N VAL A 33 -12.10 4.96 -48.27
CA VAL A 33 -11.55 4.58 -46.95
C VAL A 33 -11.97 3.17 -46.49
N GLY A 34 -12.91 2.51 -47.17
CA GLY A 34 -13.55 1.24 -46.77
C GLY A 34 -14.85 1.45 -45.97
N ASP A 35 -15.72 0.44 -45.89
CA ASP A 35 -16.95 0.54 -45.10
C ASP A 35 -16.62 0.58 -43.59
N TYR A 36 -17.39 1.37 -42.82
CA TYR A 36 -17.19 1.52 -41.39
C TYR A 36 -17.43 0.21 -40.64
N GLY A 37 -16.44 -0.24 -39.85
CA GLY A 37 -16.51 -1.51 -39.13
C GLY A 37 -16.51 -2.78 -39.99
N GLU A 38 -16.14 -2.68 -41.28
CA GLU A 38 -16.04 -3.86 -42.19
C GLU A 38 -14.91 -4.81 -41.78
N TYR A 39 -13.79 -4.23 -41.32
CA TYR A 39 -12.56 -4.96 -40.97
C TYR A 39 -12.17 -4.73 -39.52
N ASP A 40 -11.72 -5.78 -38.86
CA ASP A 40 -11.29 -5.75 -37.47
C ASP A 40 -9.77 -5.58 -37.35
N LEU A 41 -9.01 -6.15 -38.29
CA LEU A 41 -7.55 -6.12 -38.27
C LEU A 41 -6.99 -5.71 -39.63
N VAL A 42 -5.82 -5.08 -39.58
CA VAL A 42 -4.96 -4.88 -40.76
C VAL A 42 -3.60 -5.50 -40.50
N ILE A 43 -3.13 -6.28 -41.46
CA ILE A 43 -1.81 -6.89 -41.45
C ILE A 43 -1.02 -6.23 -42.55
N GLN A 44 0.07 -5.55 -42.18
CA GLN A 44 0.96 -4.88 -43.11
C GLN A 44 2.23 -5.70 -43.29
N VAL A 45 2.58 -6.02 -44.53
CA VAL A 45 3.82 -6.73 -44.89
C VAL A 45 4.54 -6.05 -46.05
N ARG A 46 5.81 -6.43 -46.25
CA ARG A 46 6.58 -6.02 -47.42
C ARG A 46 6.00 -6.68 -48.67
N GLU A 47 5.98 -5.94 -49.78
CA GLU A 47 5.41 -6.41 -51.05
C GLU A 47 6.04 -7.72 -51.55
N GLU A 48 7.35 -7.89 -51.35
CA GLU A 48 8.08 -9.12 -51.71
C GLU A 48 7.62 -10.38 -50.96
N MET A 49 6.98 -10.23 -49.80
CA MET A 49 6.49 -11.35 -48.96
C MET A 49 4.98 -11.55 -49.07
N LYS A 50 4.33 -10.87 -50.03
CA LYS A 50 2.88 -10.80 -50.14
C LYS A 50 2.23 -12.17 -50.32
N ASP A 51 2.70 -12.99 -51.27
CA ASP A 51 2.04 -14.25 -51.63
C ASP A 51 2.17 -15.29 -50.49
N ASP A 52 3.36 -15.37 -49.90
CA ASP A 52 3.63 -16.23 -48.72
C ASP A 52 2.79 -15.79 -47.51
N THR A 53 2.68 -14.48 -47.29
CA THR A 53 1.83 -13.91 -46.23
C THR A 53 0.36 -14.22 -46.47
N ALA A 54 -0.13 -14.09 -47.70
CA ALA A 54 -1.53 -14.35 -48.03
C ALA A 54 -1.95 -15.77 -47.64
N MET A 55 -1.09 -16.76 -47.95
CA MET A 55 -1.32 -18.15 -47.55
C MET A 55 -1.31 -18.32 -46.04
N GLN A 56 -0.31 -17.76 -45.35
CA GLN A 56 -0.16 -17.91 -43.91
C GLN A 56 -1.28 -17.21 -43.13
N VAL A 57 -1.68 -16.00 -43.53
CA VAL A 57 -2.80 -15.27 -42.92
C VAL A 57 -4.11 -16.02 -43.11
N ASN A 58 -4.40 -16.51 -44.32
CA ASN A 58 -5.59 -17.32 -44.57
C ASN A 58 -5.61 -18.59 -43.73
N LYS A 59 -4.45 -19.25 -43.58
CA LYS A 59 -4.31 -20.43 -42.72
C LYS A 59 -4.62 -20.09 -41.26
N ILE A 60 -3.99 -19.06 -40.70
CA ILE A 60 -4.22 -18.62 -39.32
C ILE A 60 -5.69 -18.25 -39.10
N VAL A 61 -6.29 -17.48 -40.01
CA VAL A 61 -7.70 -17.07 -39.88
C VAL A 61 -8.64 -18.27 -39.95
N THR A 62 -8.40 -19.23 -40.83
CA THR A 62 -9.25 -20.42 -40.97
C THR A 62 -9.12 -21.38 -39.77
N GLU A 63 -7.90 -21.57 -39.26
CA GLU A 63 -7.61 -22.49 -38.16
C GLU A 63 -7.95 -21.91 -36.78
N VAL A 64 -7.63 -20.63 -36.54
CA VAL A 64 -7.77 -19.99 -35.23
C VAL A 64 -9.10 -19.23 -35.10
N PHE A 65 -9.60 -18.66 -36.20
CA PHE A 65 -10.85 -17.88 -36.22
C PHE A 65 -11.87 -18.42 -37.25
N PRO A 66 -12.36 -19.67 -37.12
CA PRO A 66 -13.36 -20.24 -38.02
C PRO A 66 -14.51 -19.29 -38.36
N GLY A 67 -14.72 -19.06 -39.66
CA GLY A 67 -15.72 -18.11 -40.17
C GLY A 67 -15.21 -16.68 -40.39
N GLY A 68 -13.96 -16.38 -40.04
CA GLY A 68 -13.31 -15.12 -40.40
C GLY A 68 -12.97 -15.04 -41.89
N THR A 69 -12.88 -13.82 -42.40
CA THR A 69 -12.59 -13.55 -43.81
C THR A 69 -11.34 -12.70 -43.95
N VAL A 70 -10.61 -12.89 -45.05
CA VAL A 70 -9.40 -12.12 -45.39
C VAL A 70 -9.62 -11.47 -46.73
N SER A 71 -9.36 -10.17 -46.81
CA SER A 71 -9.42 -9.37 -48.03
C SER A 71 -8.07 -8.72 -48.28
N GLN A 72 -7.58 -8.77 -49.52
CA GLN A 72 -6.30 -8.17 -49.87
C GLN A 72 -6.50 -6.70 -50.25
N GLY A 73 -5.83 -5.81 -49.53
CA GLY A 73 -5.79 -4.38 -49.80
C GLY A 73 -4.80 -3.97 -50.89
N PRO A 74 -4.81 -2.68 -51.29
CA PRO A 74 -3.87 -2.13 -52.26
C PRO A 74 -2.45 -2.10 -51.70
N THR A 75 -1.43 -2.31 -52.54
CA THR A 75 -0.04 -2.08 -52.16
C THR A 75 0.28 -0.59 -52.22
N VAL A 76 0.83 -0.04 -51.14
CA VAL A 76 1.23 1.37 -51.05
C VAL A 76 2.69 1.44 -50.61
N THR A 77 3.55 2.08 -51.41
CA THR A 77 4.96 2.35 -51.08
C THR A 77 5.73 1.06 -50.68
N GLY A 78 5.60 -0.01 -51.46
CA GLY A 78 6.29 -1.29 -51.21
C GLY A 78 5.74 -2.09 -50.02
N LYS A 79 4.57 -1.72 -49.49
CA LYS A 79 3.88 -2.44 -48.42
C LYS A 79 2.50 -2.89 -48.87
N SER A 80 2.21 -4.18 -48.70
CA SER A 80 0.90 -4.77 -48.96
C SER A 80 0.11 -4.89 -47.67
N PHE A 81 -1.21 -4.71 -47.77
CA PHE A 81 -2.13 -4.77 -46.64
C PHE A 81 -3.09 -5.94 -46.82
N PHE A 82 -3.33 -6.68 -45.74
CA PHE A 82 -4.38 -7.69 -45.66
C PHE A 82 -5.35 -7.27 -44.56
N TYR A 83 -6.63 -7.19 -44.90
CA TYR A 83 -7.68 -6.87 -43.95
C TYR A 83 -8.36 -8.16 -43.49
N VAL A 84 -8.62 -8.26 -42.20
CA VAL A 84 -9.25 -9.44 -41.59
C VAL A 84 -10.52 -9.02 -40.87
N THR A 85 -11.60 -9.74 -41.11
CA THR A 85 -12.87 -9.60 -40.37
C THR A 85 -13.02 -10.80 -39.44
N LEU A 86 -13.24 -10.52 -38.16
CA LEU A 86 -13.40 -11.53 -37.13
C LEU A 86 -14.89 -11.79 -36.85
N PRO A 87 -15.31 -13.04 -36.68
CA PRO A 87 -16.64 -13.34 -36.16
C PRO A 87 -16.83 -12.76 -34.75
N ASP A 88 -18.06 -12.36 -34.41
CA ASP A 88 -18.36 -11.65 -33.16
C ASP A 88 -17.94 -12.42 -31.89
N GLN A 89 -17.98 -13.76 -31.92
CA GLN A 89 -17.53 -14.61 -30.80
C GLN A 89 -16.03 -14.47 -30.48
N TYR A 90 -15.22 -14.02 -31.45
CA TYR A 90 -13.79 -13.79 -31.29
C TYR A 90 -13.44 -12.33 -30.96
N LYS A 91 -14.43 -11.45 -30.83
CA LYS A 91 -14.26 -10.05 -30.43
C LYS A 91 -14.25 -9.91 -28.92
N THR A 92 -13.22 -10.46 -28.29
CA THR A 92 -13.03 -10.46 -26.84
C THR A 92 -11.67 -9.86 -26.45
N LYS A 93 -11.56 -9.39 -25.20
CA LYS A 93 -10.31 -8.87 -24.63
C LYS A 93 -9.14 -9.85 -24.81
N GLU A 94 -9.33 -11.11 -24.42
CA GLU A 94 -8.27 -12.12 -24.41
C GLU A 94 -7.71 -12.38 -25.81
N ILE A 95 -8.57 -12.42 -26.82
CA ILE A 95 -8.13 -12.60 -28.20
C ILE A 95 -7.35 -11.37 -28.66
N TYR A 96 -7.89 -10.18 -28.41
CA TYR A 96 -7.29 -8.92 -28.87
C TYR A 96 -5.90 -8.67 -28.26
N GLU A 97 -5.69 -9.02 -26.99
CA GLU A 97 -4.39 -8.92 -26.32
C GLU A 97 -3.36 -9.94 -26.85
N ASN A 98 -3.82 -11.02 -27.50
CA ASN A 98 -2.96 -12.08 -28.03
C ASN A 98 -2.78 -12.05 -29.56
N LEU A 99 -3.41 -11.13 -30.28
CA LEU A 99 -3.34 -11.06 -31.75
C LEU A 99 -1.91 -10.96 -32.29
N SER A 100 -1.04 -10.17 -31.65
CA SER A 100 0.37 -10.08 -32.06
C SER A 100 1.10 -11.42 -31.93
N LYS A 101 0.73 -12.26 -30.97
CA LYS A 101 1.28 -13.63 -30.83
C LYS A 101 0.69 -14.56 -31.88
N THR A 102 -0.64 -14.52 -32.07
CA THR A 102 -1.36 -15.34 -33.06
C THR A 102 -0.81 -15.15 -34.47
N PHE A 103 -0.53 -13.90 -34.85
CA PHE A 103 0.02 -13.54 -36.16
C PHE A 103 1.55 -13.36 -36.16
N GLY A 104 2.24 -13.70 -35.07
CA GLY A 104 3.69 -13.57 -34.95
C GLY A 104 4.48 -14.49 -35.88
N SER A 105 3.83 -15.51 -36.45
CA SER A 105 4.42 -16.44 -37.43
C SER A 105 4.39 -15.93 -38.88
N ILE A 106 3.89 -14.71 -39.12
CA ILE A 106 3.84 -14.15 -40.47
C ILE A 106 5.27 -13.81 -40.97
N PRO A 107 5.67 -14.32 -42.14
CA PRO A 107 6.97 -14.02 -42.74
C PRO A 107 7.18 -12.52 -43.01
N GLY A 108 8.42 -12.04 -42.89
CA GLY A 108 8.78 -10.66 -43.26
C GLY A 108 8.48 -9.58 -42.22
N GLY A 109 8.15 -9.96 -40.98
CA GLY A 109 7.94 -9.03 -39.87
C GLY A 109 6.63 -8.26 -39.99
N GLY A 110 5.56 -8.94 -40.43
CA GLY A 110 4.25 -8.32 -40.60
C GLY A 110 3.72 -7.71 -39.31
N SER A 111 3.31 -6.44 -39.35
CA SER A 111 2.70 -5.78 -38.19
C SER A 111 1.18 -5.92 -38.25
N VAL A 112 0.58 -6.39 -37.16
CA VAL A 112 -0.87 -6.37 -36.98
C VAL A 112 -1.28 -5.05 -36.35
N GLY A 113 -2.21 -4.35 -36.98
CA GLY A 113 -2.88 -3.17 -36.45
C GLY A 113 -4.36 -3.45 -36.23
N MET A 114 -4.92 -2.89 -35.16
CA MET A 114 -6.35 -3.00 -34.87
C MET A 114 -7.14 -1.95 -35.65
N MET A 115 -8.21 -2.37 -36.32
CA MET A 115 -9.15 -1.52 -37.07
C MET A 115 -10.58 -1.61 -36.57
N THR A 116 -10.88 -2.47 -35.60
CA THR A 116 -12.22 -2.64 -35.03
C THR A 116 -12.83 -1.31 -34.60
N GLU A 117 -14.05 -1.07 -35.07
CA GLU A 117 -14.83 0.14 -34.82
C GLU A 117 -16.20 -0.25 -34.22
N PRO A 118 -16.80 0.59 -33.34
CA PRO A 118 -16.30 1.88 -32.85
C PRO A 118 -15.27 1.70 -31.71
N ARG A 119 -14.13 2.38 -31.80
CA ARG A 119 -13.06 2.35 -30.78
C ARG A 119 -12.68 3.72 -30.26
N LEU A 120 -12.29 3.75 -28.99
CA LEU A 120 -11.51 4.82 -28.36
C LEU A 120 -10.12 4.30 -28.04
N ASN A 121 -9.12 5.19 -28.08
CA ASN A 121 -7.75 4.85 -27.72
C ASN A 121 -7.25 5.80 -26.62
N ILE A 122 -6.58 5.25 -25.61
CA ILE A 122 -6.01 6.03 -24.50
C ILE A 122 -4.51 5.86 -24.52
N ARG A 123 -3.77 6.94 -24.77
CA ARG A 123 -2.31 6.95 -24.84
C ARG A 123 -1.70 7.53 -23.56
N GLY A 124 -0.43 7.20 -23.33
CA GLY A 124 0.34 7.73 -22.21
C GLY A 124 0.07 7.05 -20.87
N VAL A 125 -0.66 5.93 -20.86
CA VAL A 125 -0.94 5.15 -19.65
C VAL A 125 0.30 4.34 -19.27
N PRO A 126 0.88 4.52 -18.07
CA PRO A 126 1.97 3.69 -17.57
C PRO A 126 1.60 2.21 -17.60
N ASP A 127 2.57 1.34 -17.91
CA ASP A 127 2.30 -0.10 -18.07
C ASP A 127 1.68 -0.73 -16.82
N GLY A 128 2.15 -0.34 -15.62
CA GLY A 128 1.58 -0.80 -14.35
C GLY A 128 0.17 -0.30 -14.06
N ALA A 129 -0.28 0.77 -14.72
CA ALA A 129 -1.62 1.35 -14.52
C ALA A 129 -2.67 0.80 -15.50
N LYS A 130 -2.26 0.14 -16.59
CA LYS A 130 -3.17 -0.29 -17.67
C LYS A 130 -4.26 -1.25 -17.19
N ASN A 131 -3.92 -2.24 -16.36
CA ASN A 131 -4.91 -3.20 -15.87
C ASN A 131 -5.98 -2.53 -15.02
N MET A 132 -5.57 -1.67 -14.08
CA MET A 132 -6.50 -0.90 -13.25
C MET A 132 -7.43 -0.06 -14.12
N LEU A 133 -6.89 0.64 -15.12
CA LEU A 133 -7.70 1.45 -16.03
C LEU A 133 -8.66 0.60 -16.87
N ILE A 134 -8.19 -0.53 -17.42
CA ILE A 134 -9.01 -1.48 -18.20
C ILE A 134 -10.18 -1.99 -17.36
N GLU A 135 -9.93 -2.45 -16.12
CA GLU A 135 -10.96 -2.99 -15.22
C GLU A 135 -12.04 -1.94 -14.92
N ARG A 136 -11.66 -0.67 -14.68
CA ARG A 136 -12.62 0.42 -14.46
C ARG A 136 -13.42 0.76 -15.70
N ILE A 137 -12.78 0.79 -16.87
CA ILE A 137 -13.47 1.10 -18.14
C ILE A 137 -14.45 0.00 -18.52
N MET A 138 -14.12 -1.27 -18.25
CA MET A 138 -15.01 -2.40 -18.53
C MET A 138 -16.32 -2.37 -17.74
N GLN A 139 -16.40 -1.61 -16.64
CA GLN A 139 -17.62 -1.44 -15.84
C GLN A 139 -18.56 -0.35 -16.39
N MET A 140 -18.15 0.41 -17.41
CA MET A 140 -18.94 1.50 -17.97
C MET A 140 -20.03 1.01 -18.92
N GLU A 141 -21.21 1.62 -18.85
CA GLU A 141 -22.28 1.37 -19.83
C GLU A 141 -21.84 1.83 -21.24
N GLY A 142 -22.03 0.97 -22.24
CA GLY A 142 -21.65 1.25 -23.63
C GLY A 142 -20.24 0.80 -24.02
N VAL A 143 -19.47 0.21 -23.10
CA VAL A 143 -18.20 -0.47 -23.38
C VAL A 143 -18.47 -1.96 -23.62
N ARG A 144 -17.93 -2.51 -24.71
CA ARG A 144 -17.96 -3.95 -24.98
C ARG A 144 -16.81 -4.64 -24.25
N PHE A 145 -15.59 -4.16 -24.44
CA PHE A 145 -14.40 -4.54 -23.68
C PHE A 145 -13.30 -3.49 -23.85
N ALA A 146 -12.38 -3.45 -22.89
CA ALA A 146 -11.13 -2.72 -23.00
C ALA A 146 -9.96 -3.70 -22.93
N PHE A 147 -8.86 -3.37 -23.59
CA PHE A 147 -7.73 -4.27 -23.78
C PHE A 147 -6.43 -3.49 -23.93
N ARG A 148 -5.31 -4.18 -23.75
CA ARG A 148 -3.97 -3.62 -23.97
C ARG A 148 -3.66 -3.55 -25.47
N ASP A 149 -3.46 -2.34 -25.99
CA ASP A 149 -3.07 -2.07 -27.37
C ASP A 149 -1.66 -1.48 -27.40
N GLY A 150 -0.65 -2.33 -27.23
CA GLY A 150 0.76 -1.92 -27.15
C GLY A 150 1.00 -0.89 -26.03
N SER A 151 1.41 0.33 -26.41
CA SER A 151 1.64 1.44 -25.46
C SER A 151 0.36 2.16 -25.01
N SER A 152 -0.80 1.77 -25.56
CA SER A 152 -2.11 2.37 -25.30
C SER A 152 -3.11 1.37 -24.71
N VAL A 153 -4.23 1.89 -24.22
CA VAL A 153 -5.41 1.11 -23.87
C VAL A 153 -6.47 1.31 -24.95
N GLY A 154 -6.83 0.24 -25.65
CA GLY A 154 -7.91 0.23 -26.62
C GLY A 154 -9.24 -0.06 -25.92
N VAL A 155 -10.29 0.68 -26.31
CA VAL A 155 -11.65 0.50 -25.77
C VAL A 155 -12.61 0.30 -26.93
N ILE A 156 -13.21 -0.88 -27.01
CA ILE A 156 -14.25 -1.18 -28.02
C ILE A 156 -15.62 -0.85 -27.43
N LEU A 157 -16.37 -0.05 -28.17
CA LEU A 157 -17.71 0.40 -27.77
C LEU A 157 -18.79 -0.54 -28.32
N THR A 158 -19.96 -0.53 -27.69
CA THR A 158 -21.13 -1.25 -28.21
C THR A 158 -21.67 -0.64 -29.49
N SER A 159 -21.58 0.69 -29.62
CA SER A 159 -22.13 1.47 -30.73
C SER A 159 -21.54 2.89 -30.76
N LEU A 160 -21.63 3.57 -31.91
CA LEU A 160 -21.02 4.90 -32.11
C LEU A 160 -21.69 6.00 -31.27
N ASP A 161 -22.99 5.90 -30.99
CA ASP A 161 -23.74 6.86 -30.17
C ASP A 161 -23.28 6.89 -28.69
N LYS A 162 -22.69 5.79 -28.19
CA LYS A 162 -22.14 5.71 -26.84
C LYS A 162 -20.76 6.37 -26.70
N SER A 163 -20.11 6.71 -27.81
CA SER A 163 -18.73 7.27 -27.83
C SER A 163 -18.57 8.53 -26.97
N SER A 164 -19.49 9.49 -27.09
CA SER A 164 -19.40 10.75 -26.33
C SER A 164 -19.59 10.52 -24.82
N ALA A 165 -20.57 9.69 -24.44
CA ALA A 165 -20.84 9.36 -23.04
C ALA A 165 -19.64 8.62 -22.40
N VAL A 166 -19.13 7.58 -23.08
CA VAL A 166 -17.99 6.80 -22.61
C VAL A 166 -16.71 7.65 -22.57
N SER A 167 -16.46 8.48 -23.59
CA SER A 167 -15.31 9.40 -23.62
C SER A 167 -15.32 10.37 -22.43
N ASN A 168 -16.49 10.93 -22.07
CA ASN A 168 -16.62 11.79 -20.90
C ASN A 168 -16.40 11.03 -19.58
N SER A 169 -16.93 9.82 -19.45
CA SER A 169 -16.69 8.96 -18.28
C SER A 169 -15.20 8.60 -18.13
N ILE A 170 -14.53 8.25 -19.23
CA ILE A 170 -13.08 8.00 -19.23
C ILE A 170 -12.31 9.26 -18.84
N LYS A 171 -12.67 10.44 -19.38
CA LYS A 171 -12.03 11.72 -18.99
C LYS A 171 -12.14 12.00 -17.50
N ASN A 172 -13.26 11.65 -16.86
CA ASN A 172 -13.42 11.83 -15.43
C ASN A 172 -12.47 10.92 -14.64
N ILE A 173 -12.40 9.62 -14.99
CA ILE A 173 -11.45 8.70 -14.38
C ILE A 173 -10.01 9.19 -14.56
N LEU A 174 -9.63 9.60 -15.76
CA LEU A 174 -8.27 10.08 -16.03
C LEU A 174 -7.93 11.36 -15.25
N LYS A 175 -8.92 12.16 -14.85
CA LYS A 175 -8.74 13.37 -14.02
C LYS A 175 -8.60 13.07 -12.53
N ASP A 176 -9.12 11.94 -12.06
CA ASP A 176 -9.02 11.53 -10.66
C ASP A 176 -7.60 11.08 -10.29
N TYR A 177 -6.77 10.81 -11.31
CA TYR A 177 -5.42 10.29 -11.15
C TYR A 177 -4.37 11.17 -11.84
N GLN A 178 -3.17 11.16 -11.28
CA GLN A 178 -1.97 11.74 -11.88
C GLN A 178 -0.78 10.80 -11.69
N VAL A 179 0.21 10.93 -12.55
CA VAL A 179 1.44 10.15 -12.53
C VAL A 179 2.60 11.07 -12.17
N ILE A 180 3.27 10.77 -11.07
CA ILE A 180 4.53 11.41 -10.69
C ILE A 180 5.67 10.59 -11.30
N GLU A 181 6.39 11.18 -12.24
CA GLU A 181 7.57 10.59 -12.86
C GLU A 181 8.84 11.12 -12.19
N ILE A 182 9.70 10.20 -11.78
CA ILE A 182 10.95 10.46 -11.09
C ILE A 182 12.07 9.95 -11.99
N THR A 183 12.92 10.84 -12.45
CA THR A 183 14.02 10.53 -13.36
C THR A 183 15.35 10.76 -12.66
N PHE A 184 16.27 9.80 -12.82
CA PHE A 184 17.62 9.86 -12.27
C PHE A 184 18.61 10.23 -13.39
N PRO A 185 19.50 11.22 -13.18
CA PRO A 185 20.62 11.46 -14.08
C PRO A 185 21.55 10.25 -14.15
N VAL A 186 22.27 10.12 -15.27
CA VAL A 186 23.23 9.03 -15.48
C VAL A 186 24.27 9.00 -14.35
N GLY A 187 24.44 7.85 -13.72
CA GLY A 187 25.34 7.62 -12.59
C GLY A 187 24.73 7.92 -11.22
N SER A 188 23.45 8.31 -11.15
CA SER A 188 22.67 8.47 -9.92
C SER A 188 21.46 7.53 -9.89
N GLU A 189 21.41 6.52 -10.76
CA GLU A 189 20.32 5.56 -10.77
C GLU A 189 20.29 4.73 -9.47
N PRO A 190 19.10 4.45 -8.95
CA PRO A 190 18.97 3.65 -7.75
C PRO A 190 19.38 2.21 -8.06
N ALA A 191 20.07 1.58 -7.11
CA ALA A 191 20.50 0.18 -7.25
C ALA A 191 19.32 -0.78 -7.51
N ASN A 192 18.14 -0.50 -6.94
CA ASN A 192 16.90 -1.21 -7.22
C ASN A 192 15.74 -0.20 -7.40
N PRO A 193 15.41 0.18 -8.66
CA PRO A 193 14.35 1.14 -8.96
C PRO A 193 12.96 0.68 -8.53
N VAL A 194 12.68 -0.63 -8.58
CA VAL A 194 11.37 -1.19 -8.23
C VAL A 194 11.08 -1.02 -6.74
N ARG A 195 12.02 -1.46 -5.90
CA ARG A 195 11.90 -1.32 -4.45
C ARG A 195 11.91 0.13 -4.01
N LEU A 196 12.72 0.98 -4.66
CA LEU A 196 12.70 2.41 -4.38
C LEU A 196 11.32 3.01 -4.71
N GLY A 197 10.73 2.64 -5.85
CA GLY A 197 9.39 3.10 -6.22
C GLY A 197 8.30 2.63 -5.26
N GLU A 198 8.38 1.39 -4.78
CA GLU A 198 7.47 0.88 -3.73
C GLU A 198 7.61 1.68 -2.43
N GLY A 199 8.83 1.87 -1.93
CA GLY A 199 9.09 2.65 -0.71
C GLY A 199 8.67 4.12 -0.83
N ILE A 200 8.84 4.73 -2.00
CA ILE A 200 8.32 6.07 -2.28
C ILE A 200 6.79 6.08 -2.26
N SER A 201 6.13 5.10 -2.89
CA SER A 201 4.67 5.03 -2.91
C SER A 201 4.06 4.84 -1.51
N GLU A 202 4.66 3.98 -0.68
CA GLU A 202 4.25 3.76 0.71
C GLU A 202 4.44 5.02 1.57
N ALA A 203 5.59 5.68 1.44
CA ALA A 203 5.87 6.93 2.15
C ALA A 203 4.95 8.06 1.70
N MET A 204 4.66 8.19 0.40
CA MET A 204 3.65 9.12 -0.12
C MET A 204 2.28 8.83 0.48
N GLN A 205 1.85 7.57 0.53
CA GLN A 205 0.55 7.20 1.10
C GLN A 205 0.46 7.56 2.59
N LYS A 206 1.53 7.29 3.34
CA LYS A 206 1.60 7.51 4.78
C LYS A 206 1.75 8.98 5.15
N ASP A 207 2.71 9.68 4.56
CA ASP A 207 3.14 11.01 4.99
C ASP A 207 2.27 12.12 4.38
N LEU A 208 1.68 11.88 3.20
CA LEU A 208 0.74 12.81 2.54
C LEU A 208 -0.73 12.40 2.71
N HIS A 209 -1.01 11.31 3.46
CA HIS A 209 -2.36 10.79 3.73
C HIS A 209 -3.20 10.57 2.46
N LEU A 210 -2.58 10.01 1.43
CA LEU A 210 -3.22 9.81 0.13
C LEU A 210 -4.09 8.57 0.15
N GLU A 211 -5.27 8.66 -0.46
CA GLU A 211 -6.14 7.49 -0.64
C GLU A 211 -5.46 6.45 -1.55
N TYR A 212 -4.69 6.91 -2.54
CA TYR A 212 -4.04 6.05 -3.51
C TYR A 212 -2.65 6.58 -3.88
N ALA A 213 -1.63 5.74 -3.72
CA ALA A 213 -0.29 5.91 -4.25
C ALA A 213 0.29 4.52 -4.55
N GLN A 214 0.62 4.23 -5.81
CA GLN A 214 1.16 2.94 -6.22
C GLN A 214 2.27 3.11 -7.25
N ASN A 215 3.32 2.30 -7.15
CA ASN A 215 4.35 2.20 -8.18
C ASN A 215 3.77 1.55 -9.44
N VAL A 216 3.74 2.29 -10.56
CA VAL A 216 3.23 1.84 -11.86
C VAL A 216 4.31 1.85 -12.94
N SER A 217 5.58 1.95 -12.54
CA SER A 217 6.75 1.92 -13.46
C SER A 217 6.79 0.65 -14.31
N ILE A 218 6.26 -0.45 -13.78
CA ILE A 218 6.27 -1.79 -14.36
C ILE A 218 4.91 -2.48 -14.14
N ASP A 219 4.59 -3.46 -14.97
CA ASP A 219 3.35 -4.23 -14.85
C ASP A 219 3.49 -5.37 -13.84
N GLY A 220 3.10 -5.12 -12.58
CA GLY A 220 3.28 -6.06 -11.48
C GLY A 220 2.55 -7.41 -11.58
N LYS A 221 1.66 -7.64 -12.57
CA LYS A 221 0.97 -8.92 -12.77
C LYS A 221 1.48 -9.77 -13.94
N ASN A 222 2.24 -9.20 -14.88
CA ASN A 222 2.70 -9.94 -16.08
C ASN A 222 4.21 -9.88 -16.31
N ASP A 223 4.96 -9.24 -15.42
CA ASP A 223 6.41 -9.10 -15.57
C ASP A 223 7.16 -9.79 -14.44
N ASP A 224 6.93 -11.11 -14.32
CA ASP A 224 7.70 -12.03 -13.45
C ASP A 224 9.21 -11.85 -13.64
N MET A 225 9.62 -11.46 -14.85
CA MET A 225 10.99 -11.14 -15.21
C MET A 225 11.53 -9.98 -14.38
N THR A 226 10.75 -8.92 -14.17
CA THR A 226 11.22 -7.76 -13.40
C THR A 226 11.31 -8.04 -11.91
N TYR A 227 10.38 -8.81 -11.32
CA TYR A 227 10.53 -9.26 -9.93
C TYR A 227 11.70 -10.23 -9.75
N MET A 228 11.94 -11.09 -10.74
CA MET A 228 13.14 -11.93 -10.78
C MET A 228 14.41 -11.08 -10.86
N VAL A 229 14.47 -10.07 -11.73
CA VAL A 229 15.59 -9.12 -11.83
C VAL A 229 15.78 -8.36 -10.52
N SER A 230 14.71 -7.91 -9.87
CA SER A 230 14.76 -7.26 -8.55
C SER A 230 15.37 -8.20 -7.50
N THR A 231 14.94 -9.48 -7.49
CA THR A 231 15.49 -10.50 -6.61
C THR A 231 16.97 -10.76 -6.91
N MET A 232 17.36 -10.79 -8.18
CA MET A 232 18.75 -10.96 -8.62
C MET A 232 19.63 -9.78 -8.23
N ILE A 233 19.13 -8.54 -8.36
CA ILE A 233 19.79 -7.32 -7.87
C ILE A 233 19.98 -7.39 -6.36
N GLU A 234 18.96 -7.84 -5.62
CA GLU A 234 19.04 -7.93 -4.16
C GLU A 234 20.00 -9.05 -3.73
N LEU A 235 20.00 -10.18 -4.42
CA LEU A 235 20.97 -11.25 -4.23
C LEU A 235 22.39 -10.78 -4.55
N LYS A 236 22.58 -10.02 -5.64
CA LYS A 236 23.87 -9.40 -5.96
C LYS A 236 24.33 -8.49 -4.83
N ARG A 237 23.44 -7.65 -4.30
CA ARG A 237 23.73 -6.74 -3.18
C ARG A 237 24.12 -7.52 -1.93
N PHE A 238 23.36 -8.55 -1.59
CA PHE A 238 23.65 -9.46 -0.49
C PHE A 238 25.05 -10.09 -0.66
N LEU A 239 25.31 -10.76 -1.78
CA LEU A 239 26.61 -11.39 -2.06
C LEU A 239 27.76 -10.38 -2.01
N SER A 240 27.56 -9.17 -2.55
CA SER A 240 28.57 -8.11 -2.52
C SER A 240 28.85 -7.61 -1.10
N ALA A 241 27.84 -7.52 -0.23
CA ALA A 241 28.01 -7.09 1.15
C ALA A 241 28.77 -8.10 2.02
N TYR A 242 28.73 -9.39 1.65
CA TYR A 242 29.46 -10.47 2.32
C TYR A 242 30.80 -10.82 1.65
N ALA A 243 31.13 -10.18 0.52
CA ALA A 243 32.44 -10.31 -0.11
C ALA A 243 33.55 -9.74 0.79
N SER A 244 34.74 -10.33 0.73
CA SER A 244 35.89 -9.80 1.45
C SER A 244 36.32 -8.46 0.84
N GLN A 245 36.53 -7.47 1.71
CA GLN A 245 37.06 -6.16 1.34
C GLN A 245 38.58 -6.21 1.43
N VAL A 246 39.28 -6.05 0.30
CA VAL A 246 40.75 -6.03 0.28
C VAL A 246 41.22 -4.59 0.23
N THR A 247 42.10 -4.21 1.14
CA THR A 247 42.76 -2.91 1.20
C THR A 247 44.22 -3.08 0.78
N LEU A 248 44.59 -2.42 -0.30
CA LEU A 248 45.91 -2.49 -0.95
C LEU A 248 46.71 -1.23 -0.61
N THR A 249 47.86 -1.42 0.03
CA THR A 249 48.82 -0.34 0.27
C THR A 249 49.91 -0.40 -0.80
N PRO A 250 50.03 0.60 -1.69
CA PRO A 250 51.03 0.59 -2.75
C PRO A 250 52.45 0.69 -2.19
N ALA A 251 53.40 0.09 -2.90
CA ALA A 251 54.82 0.27 -2.65
C ALA A 251 55.29 1.71 -3.00
N ALA A 252 56.41 2.15 -2.43
CA ALA A 252 56.91 3.50 -2.67
C ALA A 252 57.15 3.76 -4.17
N GLY A 253 56.48 4.79 -4.72
CA GLY A 253 56.58 5.19 -6.12
C GLY A 253 55.62 4.50 -7.08
N THR A 254 54.74 3.61 -6.63
CA THR A 254 53.71 2.97 -7.47
C THR A 254 52.35 3.62 -7.29
N LYS A 255 51.59 3.74 -8.39
CA LYS A 255 50.18 4.18 -8.37
C LYS A 255 49.29 3.05 -8.85
N LEU A 256 48.22 2.81 -8.10
CA LEU A 256 47.18 1.82 -8.41
C LEU A 256 45.95 2.55 -8.95
N ALA A 257 45.47 2.14 -10.11
CA ALA A 257 44.28 2.69 -10.74
C ALA A 257 43.10 1.71 -10.66
N LYS A 258 41.88 2.25 -10.71
CA LYS A 258 40.67 1.42 -10.82
C LYS A 258 40.76 0.52 -12.07
N GLY A 259 40.49 -0.77 -11.90
CA GLY A 259 40.59 -1.79 -12.94
C GLY A 259 41.97 -2.45 -13.05
N ASP A 260 42.99 -1.97 -12.33
CA ASP A 260 44.25 -2.70 -12.21
C ASP A 260 44.03 -4.03 -11.48
N ILE A 261 44.78 -5.06 -11.89
CA ILE A 261 44.74 -6.39 -11.28
C ILE A 261 46.04 -6.64 -10.53
N VAL A 262 45.96 -7.13 -9.29
CA VAL A 262 47.10 -7.48 -8.45
C VAL A 262 47.01 -8.96 -8.07
N VAL A 263 48.12 -9.67 -8.27
CA VAL A 263 48.26 -11.10 -8.04
C VAL A 263 49.06 -11.34 -6.77
N PHE A 264 48.54 -12.21 -5.90
CA PHE A 264 49.17 -12.67 -4.67
C PHE A 264 49.40 -14.17 -4.75
N GLN A 265 50.41 -14.65 -4.02
CA GLN A 265 50.78 -16.07 -3.99
C GLN A 265 49.60 -16.99 -3.62
N GLY A 266 48.77 -16.60 -2.65
CA GLY A 266 47.68 -17.45 -2.18
C GLY A 266 48.19 -18.80 -1.67
N GLN A 267 47.77 -19.88 -2.33
CA GLN A 267 48.20 -21.25 -2.03
C GLN A 267 49.22 -21.80 -3.04
N ALA A 268 49.70 -20.99 -3.98
CA ALA A 268 50.72 -21.43 -4.93
C ALA A 268 52.05 -21.73 -4.22
N ALA A 269 52.75 -22.75 -4.72
CA ALA A 269 54.01 -23.23 -4.13
C ALA A 269 55.14 -22.20 -4.23
N GLN A 270 55.09 -21.30 -5.21
CA GLN A 270 56.08 -20.26 -5.46
C GLN A 270 55.43 -18.87 -5.51
N LEU A 271 56.21 -17.84 -5.17
CA LEU A 271 55.79 -16.44 -5.33
C LEU A 271 55.55 -16.14 -6.81
N PRO A 272 54.56 -15.28 -7.16
CA PRO A 272 54.35 -14.83 -8.52
C PRO A 272 55.65 -14.27 -9.12
N GLN A 273 56.08 -14.81 -10.26
CA GLN A 273 57.31 -14.40 -10.94
C GLN A 273 57.01 -13.52 -12.15
N ALA A 274 57.81 -12.46 -12.34
CA ALA A 274 57.63 -11.54 -13.45
C ALA A 274 57.72 -12.27 -14.82
N GLY A 275 56.76 -12.03 -15.70
CA GLY A 275 56.66 -12.65 -17.02
C GLY A 275 55.92 -13.99 -17.07
N GLN A 276 55.49 -14.55 -15.93
CA GLN A 276 54.67 -15.77 -15.86
C GLN A 276 53.18 -15.46 -15.81
N VAL A 277 52.35 -16.40 -16.25
CA VAL A 277 50.89 -16.32 -16.14
C VAL A 277 50.46 -16.68 -14.71
N PRO A 278 49.46 -16.00 -14.12
CA PRO A 278 48.95 -16.36 -12.78
C PRO A 278 48.45 -17.81 -12.72
N GLU A 279 48.86 -18.53 -11.67
CA GLU A 279 48.35 -19.88 -11.40
C GLU A 279 46.92 -19.83 -10.84
N LYS A 280 46.16 -20.93 -10.98
CA LYS A 280 44.82 -21.06 -10.36
C LYS A 280 44.85 -20.96 -8.83
N SER A 281 45.97 -21.33 -8.22
CA SER A 281 46.18 -21.27 -6.76
C SER A 281 46.55 -19.87 -6.25
N ASN A 282 46.79 -18.92 -7.16
CA ASN A 282 47.03 -17.52 -6.81
C ASN A 282 45.72 -16.84 -6.42
N VAL A 283 45.83 -15.87 -5.52
CA VAL A 283 44.72 -14.96 -5.21
C VAL A 283 44.84 -13.73 -6.11
N ILE A 284 43.78 -13.41 -6.85
CA ILE A 284 43.75 -12.28 -7.77
C ILE A 284 42.77 -11.25 -7.23
N VAL A 285 43.22 -10.00 -7.14
CA VAL A 285 42.46 -8.87 -6.65
C VAL A 285 42.33 -7.82 -7.75
N GLU A 286 41.11 -7.46 -8.11
CA GLU A 286 40.79 -6.36 -9.02
C GLU A 286 40.53 -5.09 -8.20
N ILE A 287 41.17 -3.98 -8.58
CA ILE A 287 41.01 -2.70 -7.87
C ILE A 287 39.67 -2.06 -8.24
N THR A 288 38.80 -1.89 -7.25
CA THR A 288 37.45 -1.33 -7.40
C THR A 288 37.43 0.18 -7.20
N ALA A 289 38.30 0.71 -6.34
CA ALA A 289 38.43 2.14 -6.07
C ALA A 289 39.86 2.52 -5.64
N ALA A 290 40.29 3.73 -5.99
CA ALA A 290 41.52 4.33 -5.48
C ALA A 290 41.14 5.48 -4.54
N LEU A 291 41.55 5.40 -3.28
CA LEU A 291 41.24 6.39 -2.24
C LEU A 291 42.26 7.55 -2.29
N ALA A 292 41.82 8.74 -1.87
CA ALA A 292 42.63 9.96 -1.92
C ALA A 292 43.89 9.90 -1.03
N ASN A 293 43.93 9.02 -0.04
CA ASN A 293 45.07 8.78 0.85
C ASN A 293 46.16 7.88 0.22
N GLY A 294 46.02 7.49 -1.05
CA GLY A 294 46.95 6.62 -1.76
C GLY A 294 46.73 5.12 -1.54
N ILE A 295 45.74 4.73 -0.73
CA ILE A 295 45.33 3.33 -0.54
C ILE A 295 44.33 2.96 -1.64
N ALA A 296 44.32 1.71 -2.09
CA ALA A 296 43.33 1.19 -3.03
C ALA A 296 42.43 0.14 -2.37
N GLU A 297 41.16 0.11 -2.77
CA GLU A 297 40.23 -0.96 -2.42
C GLU A 297 40.11 -1.93 -3.58
N GLY A 298 40.03 -3.21 -3.26
CA GLY A 298 39.96 -4.28 -4.23
C GLY A 298 39.00 -5.38 -3.83
N ARG A 299 38.59 -6.12 -4.86
CA ARG A 299 37.70 -7.28 -4.79
C ARG A 299 38.45 -8.50 -5.30
N ILE A 300 38.35 -9.59 -4.57
CA ILE A 300 38.95 -10.86 -4.99
C ILE A 300 38.15 -11.42 -6.17
N THR A 301 38.82 -11.71 -7.27
CA THR A 301 38.23 -12.31 -8.47
C THR A 301 38.57 -13.78 -8.62
N GLN A 302 39.67 -14.24 -7.99
CA GLN A 302 40.11 -15.62 -7.94
C GLN A 302 40.75 -15.93 -6.59
N GLY A 303 40.47 -17.10 -6.03
CA GLY A 303 40.96 -17.51 -4.71
C GLY A 303 40.10 -16.97 -3.57
N ASP A 304 40.64 -17.00 -2.35
CA ASP A 304 39.91 -16.64 -1.13
C ASP A 304 40.74 -15.73 -0.22
N ALA A 305 40.09 -14.78 0.45
CA ALA A 305 40.78 -13.84 1.33
C ALA A 305 41.50 -14.52 2.49
N SER A 306 41.01 -15.68 2.97
CA SER A 306 41.70 -16.46 4.01
C SER A 306 43.12 -16.89 3.62
N LYS A 307 43.46 -16.84 2.33
CA LYS A 307 44.76 -17.21 1.78
C LYS A 307 45.63 -15.99 1.44
N LEU A 308 45.15 -14.78 1.68
CA LEU A 308 45.98 -13.56 1.63
C LEU A 308 46.86 -13.53 2.88
N GLY A 309 48.13 -13.88 2.71
CA GLY A 309 49.16 -13.67 3.71
C GLY A 309 49.74 -12.25 3.62
N ASN A 310 50.73 -11.95 4.47
CA ASN A 310 51.51 -10.71 4.40
C ASN A 310 52.57 -10.78 3.27
N THR A 311 52.13 -11.22 2.09
CA THR A 311 52.99 -11.43 0.92
C THR A 311 52.87 -10.26 -0.05
N PRO A 312 53.95 -9.94 -0.78
CA PRO A 312 53.91 -8.88 -1.76
C PRO A 312 52.98 -9.23 -2.92
N GLY A 313 52.21 -8.25 -3.36
CA GLY A 313 51.35 -8.30 -4.53
C GLY A 313 52.06 -7.79 -5.77
N TYR A 314 51.79 -8.43 -6.90
CA TYR A 314 52.41 -8.14 -8.19
C TYR A 314 51.34 -7.68 -9.17
N LYS A 315 51.57 -6.56 -9.86
CA LYS A 315 50.57 -6.01 -10.80
C LYS A 315 50.56 -6.86 -12.06
N LEU A 316 49.38 -7.21 -12.56
CA LEU A 316 49.23 -7.92 -13.83
C LEU A 316 49.37 -6.91 -14.98
N GLU A 317 50.28 -7.19 -15.91
CA GLU A 317 50.50 -6.40 -17.12
C GLU A 317 50.41 -7.31 -18.34
N LYS A 318 49.47 -7.06 -19.26
CA LYS A 318 49.27 -7.88 -20.47
C LYS A 318 49.16 -9.39 -20.16
N GLU A 319 48.35 -9.73 -19.15
CA GLU A 319 48.09 -11.10 -18.68
C GLU A 319 49.26 -11.84 -18.04
N VAL A 320 50.41 -11.19 -17.88
CA VAL A 320 51.56 -11.74 -17.13
C VAL A 320 51.81 -10.96 -15.85
N VAL A 321 52.38 -11.64 -14.86
CA VAL A 321 52.79 -11.03 -13.60
C VAL A 321 53.88 -9.99 -13.88
N GLY A 322 53.69 -8.78 -13.39
CA GLY A 322 54.61 -7.66 -13.52
C GLY A 322 55.38 -7.38 -12.22
N ALA A 323 55.68 -6.11 -11.97
CA ALA A 323 56.45 -5.71 -10.80
C ALA A 323 55.65 -5.83 -9.50
N GLN A 324 56.38 -6.01 -8.39
CA GLN A 324 55.83 -5.89 -7.05
C GLN A 324 55.30 -4.47 -6.84
N THR A 325 54.04 -4.36 -6.41
CA THR A 325 53.31 -3.09 -6.44
C THR A 325 52.52 -2.78 -5.18
N ALA A 326 52.16 -3.77 -4.36
CA ALA A 326 51.33 -3.53 -3.17
C ALA A 326 51.49 -4.60 -2.07
N ILE A 327 51.02 -4.29 -0.87
CA ILE A 327 50.72 -5.27 0.19
C ILE A 327 49.22 -5.23 0.44
N ALA A 328 48.58 -6.40 0.57
CA ALA A 328 47.16 -6.51 0.86
C ALA A 328 46.90 -6.78 2.34
N THR A 329 45.89 -6.09 2.86
CA THR A 329 45.18 -6.46 4.07
C THR A 329 43.72 -6.72 3.69
N TYR A 330 43.00 -7.52 4.44
CA TYR A 330 41.61 -7.80 4.11
C TYR A 330 40.74 -7.81 5.36
N LYS A 331 39.45 -7.53 5.13
CA LYS A 331 38.37 -7.74 6.08
C LYS A 331 37.39 -8.71 5.45
N ASN A 332 37.14 -9.84 6.12
CA ASN A 332 36.18 -10.84 5.65
C ASN A 332 34.96 -10.87 6.59
N PRO A 333 33.82 -10.24 6.20
CA PRO A 333 32.62 -10.19 7.03
C PRO A 333 32.08 -11.58 7.43
N ARG A 334 32.27 -12.58 6.57
CA ARG A 334 31.81 -13.96 6.83
C ARG A 334 32.64 -14.63 7.93
N GLN A 335 33.96 -14.38 7.94
CA GLN A 335 34.83 -14.87 9.01
C GLN A 335 34.54 -14.17 10.33
N GLU A 336 34.34 -12.84 10.32
CA GLU A 336 33.95 -12.10 11.53
C GLU A 336 32.65 -12.64 12.12
N LEU A 337 31.64 -12.87 11.27
CA LEU A 337 30.36 -13.46 11.68
C LEU A 337 30.53 -14.90 12.18
N GLY A 338 31.29 -15.74 11.47
CA GLY A 338 31.58 -17.10 11.89
C GLY A 338 32.29 -17.17 13.25
N ASN A 339 33.27 -16.29 13.48
CA ASN A 339 33.98 -16.17 14.75
C ASN A 339 33.05 -15.70 15.87
N ALA A 340 32.24 -14.67 15.61
CA ALA A 340 31.27 -14.16 16.59
C ALA A 340 30.22 -15.21 16.97
N LEU A 341 29.69 -15.95 16.00
CA LEU A 341 28.78 -17.07 16.23
C LEU A 341 29.47 -18.22 16.98
N GLY A 342 30.71 -18.53 16.64
CA GLY A 342 31.50 -19.55 17.34
C GLY A 342 31.71 -19.20 18.81
N GLU A 343 32.05 -17.95 19.11
CA GLU A 343 32.21 -17.48 20.49
C GLU A 343 30.87 -17.45 21.24
N THR A 344 29.80 -17.04 20.56
CA THR A 344 28.43 -17.12 21.11
C THR A 344 28.05 -18.56 21.44
N GLY A 345 28.39 -19.53 20.58
CA GLY A 345 28.16 -20.95 20.82
C GLY A 345 28.88 -21.45 22.08
N LYS A 346 30.13 -21.04 22.29
CA LYS A 346 30.88 -21.38 23.52
C LYS A 346 30.19 -20.82 24.78
N LEU A 347 29.80 -19.54 24.74
CA LEU A 347 29.13 -18.88 25.87
C LEU A 347 27.79 -19.54 26.20
N VAL A 348 26.99 -19.85 25.18
CA VAL A 348 25.71 -20.56 25.35
C VAL A 348 25.94 -21.95 25.93
N GLY A 349 26.97 -22.67 25.47
CA GLY A 349 27.34 -23.98 26.01
C GLY A 349 27.75 -23.96 27.49
N GLN A 350 28.18 -22.82 28.04
CA GLN A 350 28.55 -22.67 29.45
C GLN A 350 27.36 -22.37 30.38
N ILE A 351 26.21 -21.92 29.85
CA ILE A 351 25.02 -21.57 30.63
C ILE A 351 24.57 -22.67 31.60
N PRO A 352 24.52 -23.97 31.21
CA PRO A 352 24.11 -25.03 32.13
C PRO A 352 25.07 -25.19 33.31
N GLY A 353 26.37 -25.00 33.08
CA GLY A 353 27.39 -25.00 34.14
C GLY A 353 27.17 -23.85 35.12
N PHE A 354 27.01 -22.62 34.62
CA PHE A 354 26.71 -21.47 35.47
C PHE A 354 25.41 -21.60 36.24
N ALA A 355 24.36 -22.19 35.63
CA ALA A 355 23.10 -22.44 36.30
C ALA A 355 23.24 -23.47 37.44
N GLN A 356 24.03 -24.52 37.22
CA GLN A 356 24.31 -25.54 38.23
C GLN A 356 25.15 -24.98 39.39
N ASP A 357 26.15 -24.16 39.10
CA ASP A 357 26.98 -23.50 40.11
C ASP A 357 26.13 -22.52 40.95
N ALA A 358 25.29 -21.71 40.30
CA ALA A 358 24.38 -20.78 40.96
C ALA A 358 23.36 -21.51 41.86
N LYS A 359 22.84 -22.66 41.43
CA LYS A 359 21.95 -23.51 42.22
C LYS A 359 22.67 -24.09 43.45
N SER A 360 23.92 -24.51 43.28
CA SER A 360 24.75 -25.04 44.38
C SER A 360 25.04 -23.95 45.43
N LEU A 361 25.42 -22.75 44.98
CA LEU A 361 25.62 -21.58 45.86
C LEU A 361 24.33 -21.17 46.57
N SER A 362 23.19 -21.18 45.87
CA SER A 362 21.88 -20.90 46.47
C SER A 362 21.52 -21.91 47.57
N GLY A 363 21.80 -23.20 47.34
CA GLY A 363 21.62 -24.25 48.37
C GLY A 363 22.48 -24.03 49.61
N ILE A 364 23.76 -23.66 49.43
CA ILE A 364 24.67 -23.34 50.54
C ILE A 364 24.16 -22.12 51.33
N ALA A 365 23.73 -21.08 50.61
CA ALA A 365 23.22 -19.85 51.23
C ALA A 365 21.90 -20.10 52.00
N LEU A 366 20.99 -20.90 51.45
CA LEU A 366 19.77 -21.31 52.15
C LEU A 366 20.08 -22.08 53.44
N GLY A 367 21.02 -23.03 53.39
CA GLY A 367 21.47 -23.76 54.58
C GLY A 367 22.10 -22.85 55.65
N ALA A 368 22.89 -21.85 55.23
CA ALA A 368 23.44 -20.85 56.15
C ALA A 368 22.33 -19.99 56.81
N LEU A 369 21.30 -19.60 56.04
CA LEU A 369 20.16 -18.84 56.54
C LEU A 369 19.25 -19.67 57.48
N ASP A 370 19.14 -20.98 57.28
CA ASP A 370 18.44 -21.88 58.21
C ASP A 370 19.20 -22.00 59.53
N ASN A 371 20.52 -22.18 59.47
CA ASN A 371 21.36 -22.19 60.66
C ASN A 371 21.33 -20.86 61.42
N TYR A 372 21.24 -19.74 60.69
CA TYR A 372 21.08 -18.40 61.27
C TYR A 372 19.79 -18.29 62.09
N ASP A 373 18.63 -18.64 61.52
CA ASP A 373 17.35 -18.62 62.24
C ASP A 373 17.38 -19.53 63.48
N GLY A 374 17.94 -20.75 63.33
CA GLY A 374 18.10 -21.68 64.44
C GLY A 374 18.97 -21.12 65.57
N SER A 375 20.09 -20.47 65.23
CA SER A 375 21.02 -19.88 66.20
C SER A 375 20.42 -18.67 66.92
N VAL A 376 19.71 -17.81 66.20
CA VAL A 376 18.99 -16.65 66.78
C VAL A 376 17.91 -17.12 67.77
N ASN A 377 17.17 -18.18 67.42
CA ASN A 377 16.16 -18.76 68.30
C ASN A 377 16.78 -19.43 69.54
N ALA A 378 17.89 -20.15 69.38
CA ALA A 378 18.62 -20.75 70.50
C ALA A 378 19.16 -19.70 71.47
N LEU A 379 19.71 -18.60 70.94
CA LEU A 379 20.19 -17.47 71.74
C LEU A 379 19.05 -16.78 72.50
N ALA A 380 17.90 -16.59 71.86
CA ALA A 380 16.69 -16.09 72.53
C ALA A 380 16.24 -17.02 73.68
N GLY A 381 16.25 -18.34 73.46
CA GLY A 381 15.92 -19.34 74.50
C GLY A 381 16.90 -19.32 75.67
N THR A 382 18.19 -19.12 75.40
CA THR A 382 19.22 -18.99 76.44
C THR A 382 19.03 -17.72 77.27
N LEU A 383 18.75 -16.58 76.62
CA LEU A 383 18.48 -15.32 77.33
C LEU A 383 17.23 -15.41 78.20
N SER A 384 16.17 -16.02 77.70
CA SER A 384 14.95 -16.28 78.48
C SER A 384 15.25 -17.15 79.71
N SER A 385 16.05 -18.20 79.54
CA SER A 385 16.46 -19.08 80.64
C SER A 385 17.31 -18.35 81.69
N LEU A 386 18.21 -17.47 81.25
CA LEU A 386 19.01 -16.61 82.15
C LEU A 386 18.14 -15.60 82.90
N GLN A 387 17.12 -15.03 82.25
CA GLN A 387 16.16 -14.13 82.89
C GLN A 387 15.35 -14.85 83.98
N VAL A 388 14.88 -16.07 83.72
CA VAL A 388 14.21 -16.92 84.72
C VAL A 388 15.15 -17.26 85.88
N ALA A 389 16.42 -17.59 85.60
CA ALA A 389 17.41 -17.84 86.63
C ALA A 389 17.67 -16.60 87.49
N GLY A 390 17.79 -15.41 86.90
CA GLY A 390 17.92 -14.14 87.61
C GLY A 390 16.72 -13.84 88.52
N GLY A 391 15.50 -14.09 88.04
CA GLY A 391 14.28 -13.98 88.85
C GLY A 391 14.22 -14.97 90.01
N THR A 392 14.68 -16.21 89.80
CA THR A 392 14.77 -17.24 90.85
C THR A 392 15.77 -16.85 91.93
N ILE A 393 16.95 -16.34 91.53
CA ILE A 393 17.96 -15.81 92.46
C ILE A 393 17.37 -14.65 93.26
N GLN A 394 16.65 -13.71 92.62
CA GLN A 394 16.00 -12.59 93.29
C GLN A 394 14.99 -13.04 94.35
N ALA A 395 14.15 -14.02 94.01
CA ALA A 395 13.16 -14.57 94.95
C ALA A 395 13.83 -15.21 96.17
N ALA A 396 14.86 -16.03 95.94
CA ALA A 396 15.63 -16.66 97.03
C ALA A 396 16.34 -15.61 97.92
N THR A 397 16.93 -14.59 97.31
CA THR A 397 17.65 -13.53 98.05
C THR A 397 16.69 -12.67 98.89
N SER A 398 15.50 -12.38 98.36
CA SER A 398 14.47 -11.63 99.07
C SER A 398 13.93 -12.41 100.27
N ALA A 399 13.79 -13.74 100.15
CA ALA A 399 13.43 -14.60 101.27
C ALA A 399 14.52 -14.64 102.37
N LEU A 400 15.80 -14.71 101.97
CA LEU A 400 16.94 -14.64 102.90
C LEU A 400 17.04 -13.30 103.63
N ALA A 401 16.77 -12.18 102.95
CA ALA A 401 16.79 -10.84 103.54
C ALA A 401 15.70 -10.63 104.62
N GLY A 402 14.64 -11.46 104.62
CA GLY A 402 13.59 -11.44 105.64
C GLY A 402 13.96 -12.11 106.98
N ILE A 403 15.12 -12.78 107.08
CA ILE A 403 15.58 -13.45 108.30
C ILE A 403 16.40 -12.45 109.14
N ASP A 404 15.99 -12.19 110.39
CA ASP A 404 16.72 -11.32 111.33
C ASP A 404 17.97 -12.02 111.93
N THR A 405 18.95 -12.27 111.07
CA THR A 405 20.22 -12.92 111.43
C THR A 405 21.02 -12.11 112.45
N ARG A 406 20.86 -10.78 112.45
CA ARG A 406 21.51 -9.89 113.42
C ARG A 406 20.93 -10.06 114.81
N GLY A 407 19.60 -10.05 114.96
CA GLY A 407 18.93 -10.31 116.24
C GLY A 407 19.29 -11.67 116.83
N ILE A 408 19.27 -12.72 116.01
CA ILE A 408 19.61 -14.09 116.44
C ILE A 408 21.08 -14.18 116.88
N ARG A 409 22.00 -13.55 116.14
CA ARG A 409 23.43 -13.57 116.49
C ARG A 409 23.71 -12.88 117.83
N TYR A 410 23.08 -11.73 118.09
CA TYR A 410 23.18 -11.06 119.40
C TYR A 410 22.74 -11.98 120.56
N GLN A 411 21.68 -12.76 120.35
CA GLN A 411 21.14 -13.66 121.37
C GLN A 411 22.03 -14.91 121.59
N LEU A 412 22.65 -15.43 120.53
CA LEU A 412 23.63 -16.51 120.60
C LEU A 412 24.91 -16.08 121.33
N ASP A 413 25.42 -14.89 121.04
CA ASP A 413 26.62 -14.36 121.70
C ASP A 413 26.38 -14.13 123.20
N SER A 414 25.19 -13.62 123.57
CA SER A 414 24.79 -13.51 124.99
C SER A 414 24.73 -14.87 125.67
N SER A 415 24.19 -15.89 125.00
CA SER A 415 24.08 -17.25 125.54
C SER A 415 25.45 -17.91 125.72
N SER A 416 26.36 -17.72 124.76
CA SER A 416 27.75 -18.19 124.82
C SER A 416 28.52 -17.59 126.00
N ARG A 417 28.35 -16.29 126.26
CA ARG A 417 28.99 -15.63 127.42
C ARG A 417 28.48 -16.16 128.75
N ASN A 418 27.17 -16.39 128.87
CA ASN A 418 26.56 -16.93 130.09
C ASN A 418 27.05 -18.36 130.38
N ILE A 419 27.15 -19.21 129.34
CA ILE A 419 27.71 -20.55 129.47
C ILE A 419 29.18 -20.51 129.86
N GLY A 420 29.97 -19.57 129.31
CA GLY A 420 31.36 -19.36 129.73
C GLY A 420 31.49 -19.04 131.22
N GLY A 421 30.62 -18.17 131.75
CA GLY A 421 30.60 -17.86 133.19
C GLY A 421 30.25 -19.07 134.07
N LEU A 422 29.32 -19.93 133.62
CA LEU A 422 29.01 -21.19 134.31
C LEU A 422 30.18 -22.17 134.28
N VAL A 423 30.87 -22.30 133.14
CA VAL A 423 32.09 -23.10 133.01
C VAL A 423 33.16 -22.64 133.99
N THR A 424 33.43 -21.34 134.06
CA THR A 424 34.41 -20.78 135.00
C THR A 424 34.02 -21.05 136.45
N SER A 425 32.73 -20.91 136.79
CA SER A 425 32.23 -21.19 138.14
C SER A 425 32.40 -22.66 138.52
N LEU A 426 32.08 -23.58 137.59
CA LEU A 426 32.25 -25.02 137.81
C LEU A 426 33.72 -25.44 137.88
N GLN A 427 34.63 -24.76 137.19
CA GLN A 427 36.08 -25.00 137.31
C GLN A 427 36.61 -24.68 138.72
N VAL A 428 36.03 -23.69 139.41
CA VAL A 428 36.35 -23.41 140.81
C VAL A 428 35.82 -24.53 141.71
N VAL A 429 34.60 -25.03 141.46
CA VAL A 429 34.02 -26.16 142.22
C VAL A 429 34.81 -27.46 142.01
N LYS A 430 35.38 -27.67 140.83
CA LYS A 430 36.25 -28.81 140.50
C LYS A 430 37.48 -28.92 141.41
N LEU A 431 37.98 -27.82 141.99
CA LEU A 431 39.10 -27.85 142.94
C LEU A 431 38.71 -28.46 144.29
N LEU A 432 37.41 -28.52 144.61
CA LEU A 432 36.87 -29.03 145.87
C LEU A 432 36.25 -30.43 145.74
N ASN A 433 35.82 -30.83 144.53
CA ASN A 433 35.27 -32.17 144.27
C ASN A 433 35.56 -32.61 142.83
N GLY A 434 36.08 -33.83 142.63
CA GLY A 434 36.67 -34.27 141.35
C GLY A 434 35.67 -34.61 140.23
N ASP A 435 34.37 -34.64 140.50
CA ASP A 435 33.35 -35.25 139.62
C ASP A 435 32.69 -34.27 138.62
N VAL A 436 33.09 -33.00 138.59
CA VAL A 436 32.45 -31.96 137.74
C VAL A 436 33.08 -31.82 136.34
N ASN A 437 34.08 -32.66 136.03
CA ASN A 437 34.86 -32.60 134.80
C ASN A 437 34.03 -32.80 133.52
N SER A 438 33.10 -33.76 133.55
CA SER A 438 32.25 -34.07 132.39
C SER A 438 31.35 -32.89 132.04
N THR A 439 30.74 -32.24 133.04
CA THR A 439 29.83 -31.10 132.85
C THR A 439 30.57 -29.87 132.30
N ILE A 440 31.77 -29.59 132.79
CA ILE A 440 32.63 -28.51 132.27
C ILE A 440 32.97 -28.75 130.80
N SER A 441 33.34 -29.99 130.44
CA SER A 441 33.65 -30.35 129.06
C SER A 441 32.43 -30.19 128.14
N THR A 442 31.25 -30.65 128.58
CA THR A 442 30.00 -30.51 127.83
C THR A 442 29.60 -29.05 127.61
N LEU A 443 29.71 -28.20 128.65
CA LEU A 443 29.40 -26.78 128.53
C LEU A 443 30.41 -26.02 127.66
N THR A 444 31.68 -26.40 127.73
CA THR A 444 32.72 -25.86 126.83
C THR A 444 32.44 -26.25 125.37
N GLY A 445 32.03 -27.50 125.12
CA GLY A 445 31.60 -27.96 123.81
C GLY A 445 30.35 -27.23 123.30
N ALA A 446 29.37 -26.98 124.18
CA ALA A 446 28.18 -26.19 123.83
C ALA A 446 28.55 -24.74 123.46
N GLN A 447 29.49 -24.12 124.17
CA GLN A 447 29.98 -22.78 123.88
C GLN A 447 30.67 -22.71 122.50
N GLN A 448 31.51 -23.69 122.17
CA GLN A 448 32.16 -23.79 120.86
C GLN A 448 31.15 -24.00 119.72
N ASN A 449 30.09 -24.77 119.96
CA ASN A 449 29.01 -24.97 118.99
C ASN A 449 28.22 -23.68 118.73
N LEU A 450 27.93 -22.89 119.77
CA LEU A 450 27.27 -21.58 119.61
C LEU A 450 28.14 -20.58 118.86
N GLY A 451 29.45 -20.58 119.09
CA GLY A 451 30.40 -19.77 118.32
C GLY A 451 30.43 -20.17 116.84
N SER A 452 30.44 -21.47 116.55
CA SER A 452 30.36 -21.99 115.18
C SER A 452 29.04 -21.62 114.49
N LEU A 453 27.93 -21.65 115.22
CA LEU A 453 26.61 -21.27 114.71
C LEU A 453 26.51 -19.75 114.43
N SER A 454 27.08 -18.91 115.31
CA SER A 454 27.17 -17.45 115.13
C SER A 454 28.00 -17.10 113.88
N SER A 455 29.12 -17.79 113.66
CA SER A 455 29.94 -17.67 112.45
C SER A 455 29.20 -18.12 111.19
N SER A 456 28.43 -19.21 111.26
CA SER A 456 27.61 -19.70 110.14
C SER A 456 26.45 -18.75 109.78
N LEU A 457 25.89 -18.04 110.76
CA LEU A 457 24.89 -16.98 110.50
C LEU A 457 25.52 -15.74 109.85
N ALA A 458 26.78 -15.44 110.15
CA ALA A 458 27.52 -14.37 109.48
C ALA A 458 27.85 -14.73 108.01
N SER A 459 28.14 -16.00 107.72
CA SER A 459 28.35 -16.44 106.34
C SER A 459 27.05 -16.42 105.51
N LEU A 460 25.88 -16.65 106.12
CA LEU A 460 24.57 -16.48 105.46
C LEU A 460 24.32 -15.04 104.95
N ASP A 461 24.81 -14.00 105.64
CA ASP A 461 24.70 -12.60 105.19
C ASP A 461 25.56 -12.35 103.92
N SER A 462 26.72 -13.01 103.83
CA SER A 462 27.59 -12.94 102.65
C SER A 462 26.99 -13.63 101.42
N VAL A 463 26.16 -14.67 101.61
CA VAL A 463 25.43 -15.35 100.52
C VAL A 463 24.42 -14.41 99.86
N ALA A 464 23.71 -13.58 100.65
CA ALA A 464 22.76 -12.62 100.13
C ALA A 464 23.43 -11.46 99.36
N ALA A 465 24.66 -11.09 99.72
CA ALA A 465 25.45 -10.11 98.98
C ALA A 465 25.96 -10.69 97.64
N ASN A 466 26.50 -11.91 97.67
CA ASN A 466 26.98 -12.62 96.47
C ASN A 466 25.83 -12.89 95.48
N ALA A 467 24.64 -13.24 95.97
CA ALA A 467 23.45 -13.44 95.13
C ALA A 467 23.00 -12.15 94.42
N ARG A 468 23.09 -10.98 95.07
CA ARG A 468 22.81 -9.68 94.43
C ARG A 468 23.83 -9.34 93.33
N GLN A 469 25.10 -9.63 93.55
CA GLN A 469 26.14 -9.45 92.54
C GLN A 469 25.94 -10.40 91.35
N ALA A 470 25.63 -11.67 91.59
CA ALA A 470 25.30 -12.64 90.56
C ALA A 470 24.08 -12.22 89.73
N LYS A 471 23.03 -11.72 90.39
CA LYS A 471 21.84 -11.17 89.71
C LYS A 471 22.21 -9.98 88.81
N SER A 472 22.97 -9.02 89.31
CA SER A 472 23.39 -7.87 88.51
C SER A 472 24.23 -8.28 87.29
N ALA A 473 25.09 -9.28 87.43
CA ALA A 473 25.83 -9.83 86.29
C ALA A 473 24.90 -10.50 85.27
N ILE A 474 23.91 -11.28 85.72
CA ILE A 474 22.90 -11.88 84.85
C ILE A 474 22.04 -10.81 84.16
N ASP A 475 21.58 -9.79 84.87
CA ASP A 475 20.78 -8.69 84.32
C ASP A 475 21.55 -7.94 83.20
N ASN A 476 22.86 -7.69 83.42
CA ASN A 476 23.72 -7.08 82.39
C ASN A 476 23.90 -7.99 81.16
N ILE A 477 24.05 -9.31 81.36
CA ILE A 477 24.16 -10.29 80.27
C ILE A 477 22.83 -10.34 79.49
N VAL A 478 21.68 -10.32 80.18
CA VAL A 478 20.36 -10.29 79.55
C VAL A 478 20.17 -9.01 78.74
N ALA A 479 20.47 -7.83 79.30
CA ALA A 479 20.34 -6.55 78.60
C ALA A 479 21.24 -6.45 77.35
N ASN A 480 22.50 -6.86 77.46
CA ASN A 480 23.43 -6.89 76.32
C ASN A 480 23.02 -7.96 75.28
N GLY A 481 22.51 -9.09 75.76
CA GLY A 481 21.99 -10.17 74.93
C GLY A 481 20.73 -9.76 74.16
N GLU A 482 19.81 -9.02 74.77
CA GLU A 482 18.61 -8.50 74.10
C GLU A 482 18.96 -7.47 73.01
N THR A 483 19.96 -6.62 73.27
CA THR A 483 20.47 -5.66 72.26
C THR A 483 21.10 -6.39 71.07
N THR A 484 21.89 -7.43 71.35
CA THR A 484 22.50 -8.28 70.31
C THR A 484 21.43 -9.06 69.53
N LEU A 485 20.44 -9.61 70.22
CA LEU A 485 19.31 -10.32 69.62
C LEU A 485 18.46 -9.40 68.74
N GLY A 486 18.23 -8.16 69.16
CA GLY A 486 17.55 -7.14 68.36
C GLY A 486 18.28 -6.82 67.06
N THR A 487 19.61 -6.71 67.12
CA THR A 487 20.46 -6.51 65.92
C THR A 487 20.41 -7.71 64.98
N LEU A 488 20.47 -8.93 65.52
CA LEU A 488 20.37 -10.16 64.72
C LEU A 488 18.97 -10.34 64.09
N ARG A 489 17.90 -9.95 64.79
CA ARG A 489 16.53 -9.99 64.25
C ARG A 489 16.24 -8.92 63.20
N ALA A 490 17.04 -7.85 63.14
CA ALA A 490 16.89 -6.83 62.10
C ALA A 490 17.24 -7.35 60.69
N PHE A 491 18.03 -8.42 60.59
CA PHE A 491 18.30 -9.10 59.32
C PHE A 491 17.10 -9.96 58.89
N ASP A 492 16.48 -9.59 57.77
CA ASP A 492 15.32 -10.28 57.19
C ASP A 492 15.75 -11.55 56.43
N ALA A 493 16.12 -12.60 57.18
CA ALA A 493 16.50 -13.89 56.63
C ALA A 493 15.38 -14.52 55.77
N GLN A 494 14.11 -14.26 56.10
CA GLN A 494 12.95 -14.76 55.36
C GLN A 494 12.81 -14.15 53.95
N ARG A 495 13.07 -12.85 53.80
CA ARG A 495 13.12 -12.22 52.47
C ARG A 495 14.33 -12.71 51.67
N ALA A 496 15.48 -12.92 52.30
CA ALA A 496 16.65 -13.50 51.64
C ALA A 496 16.37 -14.94 51.13
N LYS A 497 15.73 -15.78 51.95
CA LYS A 497 15.29 -17.13 51.56
C LYS A 497 14.32 -17.11 50.37
N ARG A 498 13.33 -16.21 50.40
CA ARG A 498 12.38 -16.03 49.28
C ARG A 498 13.08 -15.58 48.00
N GLY A 499 14.03 -14.66 48.08
CA GLY A 499 14.83 -14.22 46.93
C GLY A 499 15.66 -15.35 46.32
N LEU A 500 16.31 -16.16 47.16
CA LEU A 500 17.07 -17.33 46.71
C LEU A 500 16.19 -18.43 46.11
N ALA A 501 14.98 -18.61 46.65
CA ALA A 501 13.99 -19.54 46.11
C ALA A 501 13.47 -19.10 44.73
N ASP A 502 13.14 -17.82 44.53
CA ASP A 502 12.73 -17.29 43.23
C ASP A 502 13.85 -17.42 42.19
N ALA A 503 15.10 -17.12 42.59
CA ALA A 503 16.25 -17.34 41.73
C ALA A 503 16.38 -18.82 41.33
N ASN A 504 16.16 -19.76 42.24
CA ASN A 504 16.22 -21.20 41.94
C ASN A 504 15.11 -21.65 40.96
N VAL A 505 13.91 -21.08 41.07
CA VAL A 505 12.81 -21.34 40.12
C VAL A 505 13.19 -20.85 38.71
N ARG A 506 13.76 -19.64 38.60
CA ARG A 506 14.24 -19.11 37.31
C ARG A 506 15.38 -19.95 36.72
N LEU A 507 16.31 -20.43 37.56
CA LEU A 507 17.39 -21.33 37.15
C LEU A 507 16.88 -22.69 36.66
N ASN A 508 15.81 -23.22 37.26
CA ASN A 508 15.17 -24.44 36.75
C ASN A 508 14.52 -24.21 35.38
N GLY A 509 13.92 -23.04 35.13
CA GLY A 509 13.40 -22.67 33.80
C GLY A 509 14.48 -22.65 32.71
N LEU A 510 15.74 -22.35 33.05
CA LEU A 510 16.86 -22.44 32.10
C LEU A 510 17.25 -23.88 31.77
N GLN A 511 16.94 -24.86 32.62
CA GLN A 511 17.17 -26.29 32.34
C GLN A 511 16.13 -26.88 31.37
N GLU A 512 14.96 -26.25 31.26
CA GLU A 512 13.93 -26.65 30.28
C GLU A 512 14.29 -26.20 28.86
N ILE A 513 15.17 -25.20 28.72
CA ILE A 513 15.70 -24.77 27.42
C ILE A 513 16.70 -25.82 26.93
N ASN A 514 16.52 -26.29 25.70
CA ASN A 514 17.45 -27.21 25.06
C ASN A 514 18.73 -26.48 24.60
N VAL A 515 19.53 -26.05 25.56
CA VAL A 515 20.82 -25.36 25.35
C VAL A 515 21.77 -26.18 24.44
N PRO A 516 21.86 -27.53 24.53
CA PRO A 516 22.65 -28.32 23.59
C PRO A 516 22.21 -28.15 22.12
N MET A 517 20.91 -28.13 21.84
CA MET A 517 20.39 -27.91 20.49
C MET A 517 20.70 -26.49 19.98
N ILE A 518 20.51 -25.47 20.82
CA ILE A 518 20.84 -24.08 20.47
C ILE A 518 22.34 -23.95 20.18
N THR A 519 23.18 -24.55 21.02
CA THR A 519 24.64 -24.58 20.84
C THR A 519 25.01 -25.24 19.51
N ALA A 520 24.43 -26.41 19.22
CA ALA A 520 24.66 -27.12 17.96
C ALA A 520 24.24 -26.29 16.74
N GLN A 521 23.09 -25.59 16.81
CA GLN A 521 22.60 -24.77 15.71
C GLN A 521 23.47 -23.53 15.48
N VAL A 522 23.87 -22.85 16.56
CA VAL A 522 24.79 -21.69 16.48
C VAL A 522 26.15 -22.12 15.94
N GLN A 523 26.64 -23.30 16.33
CA GLN A 523 27.91 -23.83 15.85
C GLN A 523 27.84 -24.31 14.39
N TYR A 524 26.70 -24.88 13.98
CA TYR A 524 26.41 -25.15 12.57
C TYR A 524 26.46 -23.86 11.75
N LEU A 525 25.75 -22.81 12.16
CA LEU A 525 25.79 -21.50 11.48
C LEU A 525 27.22 -20.91 11.44
N ALA A 526 27.97 -21.00 12.55
CA ALA A 526 29.35 -20.54 12.64
C ALA A 526 30.27 -21.24 11.63
N SER A 527 30.02 -22.54 11.37
CA SER A 527 30.80 -23.34 10.41
C SER A 527 30.31 -23.20 8.96
N ALA A 528 29.03 -22.91 8.74
CA ALA A 528 28.44 -22.80 7.41
C ALA A 528 28.68 -21.42 6.76
N VAL A 529 28.58 -20.34 7.53
CA VAL A 529 28.73 -18.96 7.03
C VAL A 529 30.07 -18.69 6.30
N PRO A 530 31.23 -19.19 6.78
CA PRO A 530 32.51 -18.95 6.11
C PRO A 530 32.77 -19.82 4.87
N ASN A 531 31.92 -20.81 4.56
CA ASN A 531 32.21 -21.80 3.52
C ASN A 531 32.03 -21.29 2.09
N LEU A 532 31.25 -20.23 1.89
CA LEU A 532 31.16 -19.57 0.59
C LEU A 532 32.49 -18.86 0.33
N LYS A 533 33.15 -19.12 -0.80
CA LYS A 533 34.45 -18.52 -1.12
C LYS A 533 34.30 -17.15 -1.80
N ASP A 534 35.36 -16.34 -1.78
CA ASP A 534 35.35 -15.04 -2.47
C ASP A 534 35.23 -15.15 -4.00
N ASP A 535 35.89 -16.13 -4.61
CA ASP A 535 35.79 -16.40 -6.05
C ASP A 535 34.39 -16.85 -6.49
N GLU A 536 33.71 -17.67 -5.69
CA GLU A 536 32.32 -18.08 -5.90
C GLU A 536 31.35 -16.88 -5.81
N ILE A 537 31.55 -15.97 -4.85
CA ILE A 537 30.81 -14.70 -4.76
C ILE A 537 31.07 -13.85 -6.00
N SER A 538 32.34 -13.65 -6.36
CA SER A 538 32.75 -12.87 -7.52
C SER A 538 32.13 -13.41 -8.82
N HIS A 539 32.18 -14.73 -9.00
CA HIS A 539 31.61 -15.39 -10.17
C HIS A 539 30.10 -15.23 -10.22
N SER A 540 29.42 -15.44 -9.08
CA SER A 540 27.96 -15.28 -8.97
C SER A 540 27.54 -13.84 -9.26
N VAL A 541 28.22 -12.84 -8.68
CA VAL A 541 27.97 -11.42 -8.96
C VAL A 541 28.17 -11.10 -10.44
N THR A 542 29.22 -11.65 -11.07
CA THR A 542 29.49 -11.44 -12.50
C THR A 542 28.42 -12.10 -13.38
N LEU A 543 27.92 -13.28 -13.02
CA LEU A 543 26.80 -13.92 -13.71
C LEU A 543 25.53 -13.08 -13.57
N LEU A 544 25.21 -12.63 -12.35
CA LEU A 544 24.08 -11.73 -12.10
C LEU A 544 24.20 -10.46 -12.95
N ASP A 545 25.39 -9.86 -13.04
CA ASP A 545 25.63 -8.68 -13.87
C ASP A 545 25.40 -8.93 -15.36
N LYS A 546 25.83 -10.08 -15.89
CA LYS A 546 25.57 -10.44 -17.29
C LYS A 546 24.09 -10.67 -17.57
N PHE A 547 23.38 -11.33 -16.66
CA PHE A 547 21.94 -11.54 -16.80
C PHE A 547 21.15 -10.23 -16.68
N ILE A 548 21.50 -9.39 -15.70
CA ILE A 548 20.89 -8.07 -15.50
C ILE A 548 21.20 -7.16 -16.69
N ALA A 549 22.43 -7.16 -17.23
CA ALA A 549 22.79 -6.33 -18.38
C ALA A 549 22.19 -6.82 -19.70
N GLY A 550 22.01 -8.14 -19.85
CA GLY A 550 21.37 -8.76 -21.02
C GLY A 550 19.85 -8.54 -21.07
N GLN A 551 19.24 -8.16 -19.95
CA GLN A 551 17.85 -7.73 -19.87
C GLN A 551 17.82 -6.21 -19.77
N VAL A 552 17.36 -5.52 -20.81
CA VAL A 552 17.17 -4.07 -20.76
C VAL A 552 16.23 -3.78 -19.60
N ILE A 553 16.71 -3.27 -18.46
CA ILE A 553 15.83 -2.81 -17.38
C ILE A 553 15.06 -1.62 -17.96
N PRO A 554 13.78 -1.75 -18.32
CA PRO A 554 13.03 -0.66 -18.88
C PRO A 554 12.65 0.24 -17.70
N GLY A 555 13.46 1.26 -17.41
CA GLY A 555 13.08 2.27 -16.42
C GLY A 555 14.18 2.80 -15.52
N ALA A 556 15.06 3.65 -16.06
CA ALA A 556 15.72 4.69 -15.26
C ALA A 556 14.73 5.77 -14.73
N ARG A 557 13.42 5.51 -14.92
CA ARG A 557 12.31 6.34 -14.48
C ARG A 557 11.41 5.51 -13.55
N ILE A 558 11.08 6.09 -12.41
CA ILE A 558 10.06 5.57 -11.50
C ILE A 558 8.78 6.37 -11.75
N GLN A 559 7.66 5.70 -11.95
CA GLN A 559 6.36 6.30 -12.16
C GLN A 559 5.43 5.88 -11.01
N ILE A 560 4.95 6.85 -10.23
CA ILE A 560 4.01 6.63 -9.14
C ILE A 560 2.64 7.16 -9.56
N LEU A 561 1.65 6.29 -9.61
CA LEU A 561 0.26 6.67 -9.82
C LEU A 561 -0.34 7.10 -8.49
N THR A 562 -0.94 8.27 -8.44
CA THR A 562 -1.55 8.82 -7.23
C THR A 562 -2.84 9.57 -7.55
N THR A 563 -3.66 9.83 -6.53
CA THR A 563 -4.81 10.73 -6.65
C THR A 563 -4.37 12.09 -7.17
N SER A 564 -5.19 12.73 -8.02
CA SER A 564 -4.85 14.00 -8.64
C SER A 564 -4.62 15.12 -7.62
N SER A 565 -3.95 16.20 -8.06
CA SER A 565 -3.73 17.47 -7.34
C SER A 565 -2.59 17.55 -6.31
N ILE A 566 -1.62 16.63 -6.33
CA ILE A 566 -0.40 16.73 -5.51
C ILE A 566 0.70 17.45 -6.30
N GLY A 567 1.25 18.53 -5.75
CA GLY A 567 2.41 19.23 -6.29
C GLY A 567 3.70 18.42 -6.13
N THR A 568 4.63 18.53 -7.08
CA THR A 568 5.93 17.85 -7.00
C THR A 568 6.76 18.33 -5.81
N GLU A 569 6.49 19.53 -5.30
CA GLU A 569 7.14 20.12 -4.12
C GLU A 569 6.82 19.36 -2.83
N ALA A 570 5.62 18.76 -2.73
CA ALA A 570 5.24 17.94 -1.58
C ALA A 570 5.85 16.55 -1.63
N VAL A 571 6.10 16.03 -2.85
CA VAL A 571 6.67 14.69 -3.07
C VAL A 571 8.19 14.70 -3.00
N ALA A 572 8.83 15.81 -3.38
CA ALA A 572 10.29 15.94 -3.43
C ALA A 572 11.01 15.56 -2.11
N PRO A 573 10.60 16.01 -0.91
CA PRO A 573 11.24 15.61 0.34
C PRO A 573 11.23 14.10 0.59
N ILE A 574 10.13 13.43 0.24
CA ILE A 574 9.96 11.98 0.38
C ILE A 574 10.92 11.26 -0.56
N VAL A 575 10.98 11.69 -1.83
CA VAL A 575 11.89 11.12 -2.83
C VAL A 575 13.34 11.31 -2.41
N TYR A 576 13.73 12.48 -1.90
CA TYR A 576 15.10 12.74 -1.44
C TYR A 576 15.49 11.87 -0.24
N ALA A 577 14.57 11.68 0.71
CA ALA A 577 14.81 10.83 1.86
C ALA A 577 15.00 9.36 1.45
N GLN A 578 14.19 8.87 0.51
CA GLN A 578 14.25 7.48 0.04
C GLN A 578 15.43 7.23 -0.92
N ALA A 579 15.74 8.18 -1.80
CA ALA A 579 16.88 8.08 -2.71
C ALA A 579 18.24 8.32 -2.01
N GLY A 580 18.24 9.01 -0.87
CA GLY A 580 19.46 9.37 -0.12
C GLY A 580 20.27 10.52 -0.74
N HIS A 581 19.77 11.13 -1.81
CA HIS A 581 20.37 12.30 -2.47
C HIS A 581 19.29 13.15 -3.16
N ASN A 582 19.63 14.40 -3.48
CA ASN A 582 18.74 15.35 -4.15
C ASN A 582 18.92 15.41 -5.69
N ASN A 583 19.82 14.61 -6.25
CA ASN A 583 20.08 14.59 -7.69
C ASN A 583 19.02 13.78 -8.47
N VAL A 584 17.80 14.31 -8.53
CA VAL A 584 16.61 13.67 -9.13
C VAL A 584 15.68 14.73 -9.71
N SER A 585 15.05 14.42 -10.84
CA SER A 585 14.03 15.28 -11.46
C SER A 585 12.65 14.69 -11.26
N LEU A 586 11.67 15.51 -10.84
CA LEU A 586 10.29 15.11 -10.64
C LEU A 586 9.37 15.84 -11.63
N TYR A 587 8.49 15.10 -12.27
CA TYR A 587 7.49 15.61 -13.20
C TYR A 587 6.11 15.07 -12.81
N SER A 588 5.06 15.87 -13.00
CA SER A 588 3.68 15.43 -12.85
C SER A 588 3.00 15.41 -14.21
N THR A 589 2.34 14.31 -14.54
CA THR A 589 1.63 14.10 -15.81
C THR A 589 0.25 13.50 -15.56
N ALA A 590 -0.66 13.65 -16.52
CA ALA A 590 -1.95 12.97 -16.45
C ALA A 590 -1.79 11.45 -16.65
N LEU A 591 -2.69 10.65 -16.06
CA LEU A 591 -2.68 9.18 -16.24
C LEU A 591 -2.77 8.75 -17.72
N GLY A 592 -3.41 9.55 -18.58
CA GLY A 592 -3.48 9.27 -20.00
C GLY A 592 -4.31 10.31 -20.74
N VAL A 593 -4.28 10.25 -22.06
CA VAL A 593 -5.03 11.14 -22.96
C VAL A 593 -5.82 10.31 -23.96
N ILE A 594 -7.09 10.64 -24.13
CA ILE A 594 -7.94 10.03 -25.16
C ILE A 594 -7.51 10.58 -26.53
N GLU A 595 -7.11 9.69 -27.42
CA GLU A 595 -6.77 10.02 -28.80
C GLU A 595 -8.05 10.12 -29.64
N PRO A 596 -8.23 11.21 -30.42
CA PRO A 596 -9.36 11.35 -31.33
C PRO A 596 -9.35 10.26 -32.40
N ASN A 597 -10.48 9.60 -32.62
CA ASN A 597 -10.64 8.67 -33.74
C ASN A 597 -11.18 9.43 -34.95
N ALA A 598 -10.28 9.87 -35.84
CA ALA A 598 -10.64 10.68 -37.01
C ALA A 598 -11.75 10.04 -37.87
N ARG A 599 -11.75 8.71 -38.04
CA ARG A 599 -12.80 8.00 -38.79
C ARG A 599 -14.15 8.05 -38.06
N GLY A 600 -14.14 7.72 -36.76
CA GLY A 600 -15.34 7.79 -35.93
C GLY A 600 -15.94 9.21 -35.89
N GLU A 601 -15.10 10.25 -35.81
CA GLU A 601 -15.54 11.65 -35.86
C GLU A 601 -16.15 12.02 -37.21
N LEU A 602 -15.54 11.61 -38.33
CA LEU A 602 -16.10 11.80 -39.67
C LEU A 602 -17.50 11.17 -39.82
N TYR A 603 -17.68 9.94 -39.36
CA TYR A 603 -18.98 9.27 -39.40
C TYR A 603 -20.00 9.89 -38.43
N GLN A 604 -19.55 10.43 -37.30
CA GLN A 604 -20.41 11.21 -36.41
C GLN A 604 -20.91 12.49 -37.09
N VAL A 605 -20.04 13.22 -37.77
CA VAL A 605 -20.44 14.41 -38.56
C VAL A 605 -21.41 14.02 -39.68
N LEU A 606 -21.18 12.90 -40.38
CA LEU A 606 -22.12 12.42 -41.41
C LEU A 606 -23.51 12.13 -40.86
N ASN A 607 -23.60 11.46 -39.71
CA ASN A 607 -24.87 11.20 -39.04
C ASN A 607 -25.55 12.50 -38.59
N GLU A 608 -24.78 13.50 -38.15
CA GLU A 608 -25.29 14.81 -37.80
C GLU A 608 -25.84 15.55 -39.04
N VAL A 609 -25.12 15.52 -40.16
CA VAL A 609 -25.56 16.08 -41.46
C VAL A 609 -26.85 15.40 -41.95
N ARG A 610 -26.98 14.08 -41.78
CA ARG A 610 -28.21 13.34 -42.10
C ARG A 610 -29.41 13.90 -41.31
N GLY A 611 -29.22 14.12 -40.00
CA GLY A 611 -30.22 14.72 -39.12
C GLY A 611 -30.61 16.14 -39.54
N VAL A 612 -29.61 16.95 -39.92
CA VAL A 612 -29.80 18.34 -40.40
C VAL A 612 -30.64 18.36 -41.67
N LEU A 613 -30.29 17.53 -42.65
CA LEU A 613 -30.99 17.47 -43.94
C LEU A 613 -32.44 17.01 -43.78
N ALA A 614 -32.69 16.03 -42.91
CA ALA A 614 -34.06 15.62 -42.55
C ALA A 614 -34.83 16.81 -41.94
N GLY A 615 -34.21 17.55 -41.02
CA GLY A 615 -34.80 18.72 -40.39
C GLY A 615 -35.12 19.87 -41.36
N MET A 616 -34.16 20.23 -42.23
CA MET A 616 -34.35 21.25 -43.26
C MET A 616 -35.45 20.87 -44.26
N THR A 617 -35.48 19.60 -44.68
CA THR A 617 -36.50 19.10 -45.61
C THR A 617 -37.88 19.12 -44.95
N ALA A 618 -37.98 18.73 -43.67
CA ALA A 618 -39.23 18.84 -42.91
C ALA A 618 -39.71 20.30 -42.79
N ILE A 619 -38.81 21.27 -42.60
CA ILE A 619 -39.16 22.70 -42.59
C ILE A 619 -39.70 23.15 -43.96
N ILE A 620 -39.01 22.83 -45.05
CA ILE A 620 -39.41 23.20 -46.42
C ILE A 620 -40.79 22.60 -46.74
N ILE A 621 -40.98 21.32 -46.44
CA ILE A 621 -42.26 20.62 -46.66
C ILE A 621 -43.37 21.21 -45.80
N THR A 622 -43.06 21.56 -44.54
CA THR A 622 -44.03 22.20 -43.65
C THR A 622 -44.51 23.53 -44.24
N ILE A 623 -43.59 24.36 -44.76
CA ILE A 623 -43.94 25.62 -45.44
C ILE A 623 -44.79 25.34 -46.68
N LEU A 624 -44.44 24.32 -47.47
CA LEU A 624 -45.15 23.95 -48.69
C LEU A 624 -46.60 23.51 -48.38
N PHE A 625 -46.81 22.63 -47.40
CA PHE A 625 -48.16 22.20 -47.01
C PHE A 625 -48.95 23.31 -46.31
N LEU A 626 -48.32 24.13 -45.48
CA LEU A 626 -48.98 25.30 -44.93
C LEU A 626 -49.44 26.25 -46.04
N GLY A 627 -48.58 26.51 -47.02
CA GLY A 627 -48.79 27.44 -48.13
C GLY A 627 -49.82 26.96 -49.16
N LEU A 628 -49.75 25.71 -49.59
CA LEU A 628 -50.63 25.16 -50.63
C LEU A 628 -51.97 24.69 -50.09
N ASP A 629 -51.98 24.08 -48.91
CA ASP A 629 -53.18 23.49 -48.36
C ASP A 629 -53.80 24.40 -47.29
N HIS A 630 -53.08 24.69 -46.22
CA HIS A 630 -53.72 25.35 -45.07
C HIS A 630 -54.07 26.83 -45.26
N THR A 631 -53.49 27.54 -46.25
CA THR A 631 -53.84 28.94 -46.55
C THR A 631 -55.29 29.11 -47.00
N ALA A 632 -55.87 28.19 -47.77
CA ALA A 632 -57.26 28.30 -48.21
C ALA A 632 -58.22 28.32 -46.99
N ILE A 633 -57.97 27.44 -46.02
CA ILE A 633 -58.71 27.39 -44.74
C ILE A 633 -58.49 28.68 -43.94
N MET A 634 -57.25 29.15 -43.83
CA MET A 634 -56.91 30.38 -43.11
C MET A 634 -57.58 31.62 -43.72
N THR A 635 -57.66 31.71 -45.05
CA THR A 635 -58.32 32.80 -45.78
C THR A 635 -59.82 32.82 -45.49
N VAL A 636 -60.50 31.67 -45.45
CA VAL A 636 -61.92 31.59 -45.07
C VAL A 636 -62.16 31.98 -43.61
N ILE A 637 -61.32 31.51 -42.67
CA ILE A 637 -61.41 31.89 -41.25
C ILE A 637 -61.20 33.40 -41.08
N ARG A 638 -60.19 33.95 -41.74
CA ARG A 638 -59.88 35.39 -41.72
C ARG A 638 -61.06 36.20 -42.25
N ARG A 639 -61.71 35.73 -43.32
CA ARG A 639 -62.84 36.39 -43.94
C ARG A 639 -64.10 36.36 -43.09
N LYS A 640 -64.46 35.21 -42.50
CA LYS A 640 -65.57 35.12 -41.54
C LYS A 640 -65.42 36.07 -40.36
N ARG A 641 -64.18 36.26 -39.90
CA ARG A 641 -63.88 37.23 -38.84
C ARG A 641 -64.03 38.68 -39.32
N LEU A 642 -63.63 38.99 -40.55
CA LEU A 642 -63.74 40.34 -41.12
C LEU A 642 -65.19 40.70 -41.48
N ALA A 643 -66.02 39.74 -41.90
CA ALA A 643 -67.44 39.92 -42.17
C ALA A 643 -68.27 40.24 -40.90
N LYS A 644 -67.81 39.82 -39.71
CA LYS A 644 -68.52 40.02 -38.44
C LYS A 644 -68.13 41.30 -37.66
N LYS A 645 -67.28 42.20 -38.18
CA LYS A 645 -66.69 43.29 -37.37
C LYS A 645 -67.06 44.71 -37.84
N LEU A 646 -67.62 45.49 -36.90
CA LEU A 646 -67.78 46.95 -36.97
C LEU A 646 -66.41 47.68 -36.84
N PRO A 647 -66.23 48.84 -37.51
CA PRO A 647 -64.96 49.56 -37.54
C PRO A 647 -64.62 50.16 -36.17
N ALA A 648 -63.39 49.94 -35.70
CA ALA A 648 -62.86 50.59 -34.48
C ALA A 648 -61.93 51.75 -34.84
N THR A 649 -62.15 52.92 -34.24
CA THR A 649 -61.42 54.18 -34.46
C THR A 649 -60.41 54.50 -33.32
N GLY A 650 -59.34 55.23 -33.65
CA GLY A 650 -58.35 55.78 -32.69
C GLY A 650 -57.24 54.82 -32.22
N TRP A 651 -56.56 55.13 -31.11
CA TRP A 651 -55.45 54.33 -30.53
C TRP A 651 -55.81 52.86 -30.24
N ARG A 652 -57.09 52.57 -29.99
CA ARG A 652 -57.61 51.19 -29.86
C ARG A 652 -57.42 50.37 -31.14
N LYS A 653 -57.32 51.01 -32.32
CA LYS A 653 -57.00 50.37 -33.61
C LYS A 653 -55.56 49.87 -33.65
N VAL A 654 -54.62 50.62 -33.07
CA VAL A 654 -53.20 50.25 -32.99
C VAL A 654 -52.99 49.11 -31.99
N ALA A 655 -53.58 49.23 -30.79
CA ALA A 655 -53.55 48.17 -29.77
C ALA A 655 -54.23 46.86 -30.25
N LYS A 656 -55.38 46.95 -30.96
CA LYS A 656 -56.01 45.78 -31.61
C LYS A 656 -55.19 45.22 -32.78
N ARG A 657 -54.43 46.04 -33.50
CA ARG A 657 -53.51 45.55 -34.57
C ARG A 657 -52.36 44.74 -33.98
N MET A 658 -51.78 45.22 -32.88
CA MET A 658 -50.69 44.55 -32.18
C MET A 658 -51.15 43.25 -31.49
N THR A 659 -52.24 43.29 -30.73
CA THR A 659 -52.80 42.09 -30.06
C THR A 659 -53.44 41.12 -31.06
N GLY A 660 -54.11 41.63 -32.10
CA GLY A 660 -54.67 40.84 -33.18
C GLY A 660 -53.62 40.16 -34.06
N ALA A 661 -52.35 40.56 -33.95
CA ALA A 661 -51.29 39.95 -34.72
C ALA A 661 -50.95 38.52 -34.26
N PHE A 662 -51.23 38.17 -33.00
CA PHE A 662 -50.99 36.82 -32.45
C PHE A 662 -52.27 36.12 -31.96
N THR A 663 -53.35 36.87 -31.70
CA THR A 663 -54.61 36.32 -31.15
C THR A 663 -55.69 36.02 -32.19
N ALA A 664 -55.46 36.39 -33.44
CA ALA A 664 -56.37 36.12 -34.55
C ALA A 664 -56.63 34.61 -34.73
N PRO A 665 -57.89 34.18 -34.94
CA PRO A 665 -58.24 32.76 -35.08
C PRO A 665 -57.53 32.08 -36.25
N GLU A 666 -57.33 32.77 -37.38
CA GLU A 666 -56.57 32.23 -38.52
C GLU A 666 -55.08 32.06 -38.19
N ARG A 667 -54.52 32.95 -37.36
CA ARG A 667 -53.12 32.92 -36.96
C ARG A 667 -52.85 31.88 -35.88
N ARG A 668 -53.77 31.72 -34.92
CA ARG A 668 -53.73 30.63 -33.93
C ARG A 668 -53.86 29.26 -34.60
N TYR A 669 -54.75 29.14 -35.59
CA TYR A 669 -54.85 27.94 -36.40
C TYR A 669 -53.54 27.66 -37.15
N GLY A 670 -52.98 28.67 -37.84
CA GLY A 670 -51.70 28.54 -38.51
C GLY A 670 -50.57 28.13 -37.56
N MET A 671 -50.44 28.80 -36.42
CA MET A 671 -49.46 28.48 -35.38
C MET A 671 -49.62 27.05 -34.85
N GLY A 672 -50.84 26.63 -34.50
CA GLY A 672 -51.09 25.30 -33.96
C GLY A 672 -50.83 24.19 -34.98
N VAL A 673 -51.31 24.37 -36.21
CA VAL A 673 -51.07 23.40 -37.30
C VAL A 673 -49.59 23.33 -37.65
N GLY A 674 -48.92 24.48 -37.78
CA GLY A 674 -47.48 24.53 -38.07
C GLY A 674 -46.63 23.87 -36.98
N ALA A 675 -46.95 24.11 -35.70
CA ALA A 675 -46.26 23.49 -34.56
C ALA A 675 -46.43 21.97 -34.56
N VAL A 676 -47.66 21.47 -34.69
CA VAL A 676 -47.95 20.02 -34.68
C VAL A 676 -47.34 19.33 -35.89
N MET A 677 -47.50 19.92 -37.08
CA MET A 677 -47.04 19.33 -38.33
C MET A 677 -45.51 19.23 -38.38
N LEU A 678 -44.80 20.32 -38.05
CA LEU A 678 -43.33 20.30 -38.04
C LEU A 678 -42.81 19.31 -37.00
N THR A 679 -43.35 19.33 -35.78
CA THR A 679 -42.90 18.44 -34.69
C THR A 679 -43.10 16.97 -35.05
N ALA A 680 -44.27 16.62 -35.60
CA ALA A 680 -44.55 15.24 -36.00
C ALA A 680 -43.63 14.78 -37.15
N MET A 681 -43.38 15.64 -38.15
CA MET A 681 -42.43 15.33 -39.23
C MET A 681 -41.00 15.18 -38.70
N PHE A 682 -40.59 16.02 -37.75
CA PHE A 682 -39.25 15.98 -37.15
C PHE A 682 -39.00 14.65 -36.41
N ILE A 683 -39.97 14.20 -35.60
CA ILE A 683 -39.89 12.93 -34.88
C ILE A 683 -39.84 11.74 -35.86
N LEU A 684 -40.75 11.72 -36.84
CA LEU A 684 -40.87 10.59 -37.77
C LEU A 684 -39.71 10.50 -38.77
N ALA A 685 -39.13 11.63 -39.18
CA ALA A 685 -38.00 11.66 -40.11
C ALA A 685 -36.64 11.51 -39.43
N GLY A 686 -36.57 11.48 -38.08
CA GLY A 686 -35.32 11.51 -37.34
C GLY A 686 -34.55 12.82 -37.53
N GLY A 687 -35.27 13.94 -37.64
CA GLY A 687 -34.69 15.27 -37.83
C GLY A 687 -33.93 15.75 -36.58
N GLY A 688 -32.78 16.38 -36.78
CA GLY A 688 -31.97 16.98 -35.73
C GLY A 688 -31.23 18.20 -36.26
N ILE A 689 -31.45 19.37 -35.66
CA ILE A 689 -30.66 20.58 -35.96
C ILE A 689 -29.66 20.76 -34.80
N PRO A 690 -28.35 20.79 -35.09
CA PRO A 690 -27.32 21.08 -34.11
C PRO A 690 -27.67 22.35 -33.33
N TYR A 691 -27.54 22.30 -32.01
CA TYR A 691 -27.82 23.42 -31.09
C TYR A 691 -29.31 23.84 -30.97
N LEU A 692 -30.26 23.15 -31.61
CA LEU A 692 -31.69 23.39 -31.40
C LEU A 692 -32.25 22.36 -30.40
N PRO A 693 -32.66 22.77 -29.18
CA PRO A 693 -33.32 21.84 -28.27
C PRO A 693 -34.65 21.36 -28.86
N TRP A 694 -35.08 20.14 -28.51
CA TRP A 694 -36.35 19.56 -28.99
C TRP A 694 -37.57 20.47 -28.77
N ILE A 695 -37.53 21.31 -27.75
CA ILE A 695 -38.60 22.27 -27.45
C ILE A 695 -38.64 23.46 -28.41
N GLY A 696 -37.56 23.73 -29.14
CA GLY A 696 -37.48 24.78 -30.16
C GLY A 696 -38.23 24.42 -31.45
N VAL A 697 -38.37 23.12 -31.76
CA VAL A 697 -39.05 22.62 -32.96
C VAL A 697 -40.52 23.10 -33.06
N PRO A 698 -41.40 22.91 -32.05
CA PRO A 698 -42.77 23.41 -32.12
C PRO A 698 -42.85 24.94 -32.21
N ILE A 699 -41.90 25.66 -31.63
CA ILE A 699 -41.85 27.14 -31.71
C ILE A 699 -41.58 27.59 -33.15
N ILE A 700 -40.60 26.98 -33.82
CA ILE A 700 -40.32 27.26 -35.24
C ILE A 700 -41.54 26.93 -36.09
N GLY A 701 -42.18 25.77 -35.86
CA GLY A 701 -43.40 25.39 -36.57
C GLY A 701 -44.52 26.41 -36.37
N ALA A 702 -44.71 26.92 -35.16
CA ALA A 702 -45.68 27.97 -34.87
C ALA A 702 -45.36 29.28 -35.61
N LEU A 703 -44.09 29.70 -35.64
CA LEU A 703 -43.66 30.91 -36.35
C LEU A 703 -43.87 30.80 -37.85
N LEU A 704 -43.56 29.65 -38.46
CA LEU A 704 -43.83 29.39 -39.88
C LEU A 704 -45.33 29.46 -40.16
N GLY A 705 -46.14 28.82 -39.30
CA GLY A 705 -47.60 28.90 -39.35
C GLY A 705 -48.15 30.33 -39.25
N LEU A 706 -47.58 31.14 -38.37
CA LEU A 706 -47.93 32.55 -38.20
C LEU A 706 -47.59 33.37 -39.45
N LEU A 707 -46.39 33.16 -40.01
CA LEU A 707 -45.92 33.86 -41.21
C LEU A 707 -46.84 33.54 -42.39
N VAL A 708 -47.11 32.27 -42.64
CA VAL A 708 -48.01 31.85 -43.72
C VAL A 708 -49.42 32.43 -43.53
N ALA A 709 -49.95 32.43 -42.30
CA ALA A 709 -51.25 33.03 -41.99
C ALA A 709 -51.29 34.56 -42.24
N ALA A 710 -50.17 35.27 -42.07
CA ALA A 710 -50.09 36.69 -42.37
C ALA A 710 -50.24 36.98 -43.86
N TYR A 711 -49.70 36.10 -44.72
CA TYR A 711 -49.71 36.20 -46.17
C TYR A 711 -50.84 35.40 -46.86
N THR A 712 -51.75 34.79 -46.09
CA THR A 712 -52.77 33.87 -46.60
C THR A 712 -53.60 34.38 -47.79
N GLU A 713 -54.01 35.65 -47.78
CA GLU A 713 -54.82 36.27 -48.84
C GLU A 713 -54.01 36.54 -50.13
N LYS A 714 -52.68 36.70 -50.01
CA LYS A 714 -51.80 36.83 -51.18
C LYS A 714 -51.47 35.47 -51.78
N ILE A 715 -51.41 34.43 -50.95
CA ILE A 715 -51.02 33.08 -51.37
C ILE A 715 -52.21 32.37 -52.02
N SER A 716 -53.38 32.33 -51.36
CA SER A 716 -54.60 31.71 -51.88
C SER A 716 -55.76 32.71 -51.81
N PRO A 717 -55.91 33.57 -52.83
CA PRO A 717 -57.06 34.46 -52.92
C PRO A 717 -58.33 33.62 -53.15
N VAL A 718 -59.40 33.92 -52.42
CA VAL A 718 -60.69 33.26 -52.57
C VAL A 718 -61.69 34.30 -53.05
N ALA A 719 -62.41 34.01 -54.14
CA ALA A 719 -63.34 34.95 -54.74
C ALA A 719 -64.45 35.32 -53.75
N GLY A 720 -64.60 36.64 -53.57
CA GLY A 720 -65.49 37.22 -52.59
C GLY A 720 -66.94 36.75 -52.78
N GLU A 721 -67.38 36.99 -54.00
CA GLU A 721 -68.76 36.90 -54.42
C GLU A 721 -69.23 35.44 -54.54
N GLU A 722 -68.35 34.53 -54.93
CA GLU A 722 -68.66 33.09 -55.07
C GLU A 722 -68.99 32.42 -53.74
N VAL A 723 -68.20 32.70 -52.69
CA VAL A 723 -68.45 32.15 -51.35
C VAL A 723 -69.77 32.68 -50.79
N MET A 724 -70.07 33.97 -51.00
CA MET A 724 -71.33 34.57 -50.57
C MET A 724 -72.53 34.04 -51.36
N ALA A 725 -72.36 33.80 -52.67
CA ALA A 725 -73.37 33.17 -53.50
C ALA A 725 -73.65 31.72 -53.05
N GLY A 726 -72.61 30.96 -52.72
CA GLY A 726 -72.76 29.61 -52.17
C GLY A 726 -73.51 29.58 -50.82
N GLU A 727 -73.16 30.49 -49.90
CA GLU A 727 -73.88 30.63 -48.62
C GLU A 727 -75.35 31.07 -48.84
N ALA A 728 -75.62 31.96 -49.80
CA ALA A 728 -76.97 32.41 -50.14
C ALA A 728 -77.82 31.32 -50.82
N LEU A 729 -77.18 30.36 -51.51
CA LEU A 729 -77.81 29.16 -52.07
C LEU A 729 -78.08 28.07 -51.02
N GLY A 730 -77.79 28.34 -49.73
CA GLY A 730 -78.04 27.42 -48.62
C GLY A 730 -76.99 26.32 -48.46
N LEU A 731 -75.84 26.41 -49.16
CA LEU A 731 -74.76 25.45 -49.00
C LEU A 731 -74.20 25.52 -47.57
N SER A 732 -73.99 24.36 -46.97
CA SER A 732 -73.31 24.27 -45.68
C SER A 732 -71.84 24.71 -45.80
N LEU A 733 -71.21 25.10 -44.68
CA LEU A 733 -69.80 25.51 -44.70
C LEU A 733 -68.88 24.45 -45.30
N ASP A 734 -69.17 23.18 -45.05
CA ASP A 734 -68.39 22.07 -45.61
C ASP A 734 -68.55 22.00 -47.14
N GLU A 735 -69.77 22.22 -47.65
CA GLU A 735 -70.04 22.27 -49.09
C GLU A 735 -69.44 23.51 -49.74
N VAL A 736 -69.45 24.68 -49.10
CA VAL A 736 -68.77 25.89 -49.60
C VAL A 736 -67.25 25.67 -49.65
N MET A 737 -66.68 25.02 -48.63
CA MET A 737 -65.26 24.66 -48.63
C MET A 737 -64.93 23.69 -49.77
N ARG A 738 -65.77 22.68 -49.98
CA ARG A 738 -65.59 21.57 -50.94
C ARG A 738 -65.84 21.97 -52.39
N GLU A 739 -66.86 22.77 -52.65
CA GLU A 739 -67.31 23.08 -54.01
C GLU A 739 -66.72 24.41 -54.52
N ILE A 740 -66.36 25.35 -53.63
CA ILE A 740 -65.97 26.72 -54.03
C ILE A 740 -64.53 27.05 -53.60
N VAL A 741 -64.19 26.86 -52.33
CA VAL A 741 -62.89 27.33 -51.78
C VAL A 741 -61.71 26.44 -52.16
N ILE A 742 -61.85 25.11 -52.05
CA ILE A 742 -60.77 24.17 -52.36
C ILE A 742 -60.47 24.13 -53.88
N PRO A 743 -61.47 24.17 -54.79
CA PRO A 743 -61.20 24.22 -56.23
C PRO A 743 -60.59 25.54 -56.72
N SER A 744 -60.92 26.67 -56.09
CA SER A 744 -60.37 28.01 -56.43
C SER A 744 -59.00 28.29 -55.78
N GLY A 745 -58.61 27.51 -54.76
CA GLY A 745 -57.32 27.59 -54.11
C GLY A 745 -56.16 27.06 -54.97
N ARG A 746 -54.93 27.22 -54.48
CA ARG A 746 -53.75 26.68 -55.16
C ARG A 746 -53.79 25.15 -55.21
N PRO A 747 -53.23 24.52 -56.26
CA PRO A 747 -53.22 23.07 -56.37
C PRO A 747 -52.37 22.43 -55.26
N GLY A 748 -53.03 21.72 -54.36
CA GLY A 748 -52.45 21.06 -53.17
C GLY A 748 -53.05 19.67 -52.90
N LEU A 749 -52.63 19.04 -51.79
CA LEU A 749 -53.19 17.77 -51.33
C LEU A 749 -54.69 17.86 -51.07
N MET A 750 -55.19 19.00 -50.58
CA MET A 750 -56.61 19.21 -50.39
C MET A 750 -57.39 19.13 -51.69
N GLN A 751 -56.91 19.72 -52.78
CA GLN A 751 -57.59 19.67 -54.06
C GLN A 751 -57.66 18.22 -54.59
N LYS A 752 -56.55 17.47 -54.52
CA LYS A 752 -56.51 16.06 -54.94
C LYS A 752 -57.43 15.16 -54.11
N LEU A 753 -57.46 15.34 -52.79
CA LEU A 753 -58.38 14.59 -51.92
C LEU A 753 -59.84 14.97 -52.16
N ASN A 754 -60.09 16.20 -52.62
CA ASN A 754 -61.41 16.73 -52.86
C ASN A 754 -61.99 16.38 -54.25
N GLN A 755 -61.16 16.10 -55.25
CA GLN A 755 -61.62 15.73 -56.62
C GLN A 755 -62.60 14.55 -56.67
N ARG A 756 -62.49 13.58 -55.76
CA ARG A 756 -63.40 12.42 -55.69
C ARG A 756 -64.75 12.73 -55.06
N LYS A 757 -64.90 13.97 -54.60
CA LYS A 757 -65.90 14.39 -53.65
C LYS A 757 -66.70 15.59 -54.19
N VAL A 758 -66.20 16.34 -55.16
CA VAL A 758 -66.95 17.45 -55.79
C VAL A 758 -68.23 16.93 -56.46
N LYS A 759 -69.37 17.58 -56.20
CA LYS A 759 -70.68 17.24 -56.79
C LYS A 759 -71.00 18.09 -58.02
N PHE A 760 -70.51 19.33 -58.09
CA PHE A 760 -70.68 20.21 -59.25
C PHE A 760 -69.42 20.18 -60.12
N LYS A 761 -69.54 19.62 -61.33
CA LYS A 761 -68.46 19.64 -62.33
C LYS A 761 -68.67 20.73 -63.35
#